data_AF-A0A945ZQF7-F1
#
_entry.id   AF-A0A945ZQF7-F1
#
_cell.length_a   1.000
_cell.length_b   1.000
_cell.length_c   1.000
_cell.angle_alpha   90.00
_cell.angle_beta   90.00
_cell.angle_gamma   90.00
#
_symmetry.space_group_name_H-M   'P 1'
#
loop_
_entity.id
_entity.type
_entity.pdbx_description
1 polymer ?
#
loop_
_entity_poly.entity_id
_entity_poly.type
_entity_poly.pdbx_seq_one_letter_code
_entity_poly.pdbx_strand_id
1 'polypeptide(L)'
;MEKDPIYTPANKVRIVTAASLFDGHDAAINIMRRIMQRSGCEVIHLGHDRSVDEVVNCAIQEDAQAIAMTSYQGGHMEYFKYMKDLLDERNASHIRIFGGGGGTILPEEIKELHAYGIERIYHPDDGRSLGLQGMINDLIERCDFQTVESASALEAEFKAIQQQDHRAIARCITAAELDPSGFNKAFRSAHTTIPQVPVLGITGTGGAGKSSMVDELVRRFIQAFPDKRIGLISVDPSKRKTGGALLGDRIRMNAIHDDRVYMRSLATRQSNLALSKHVSEGLDVMRASGFDLIVLETSGIGQSDTEIMDHSDVSLYVMTPEFGAATQLEKIDMLDFADVVAINKFDKRGALDAIRDVRKQFKRNHDLWEATDAELPIVGTIASQFNDPGTNQLFIALMNCLAERTKAPFGVPTIPSEESSEKLFVIPPKRTRYLSEIAEQIRAYNEWTEEQAATAGQLQSLQEVQRLLNDGTSEALNTKEKEVRMELDPKILEWLEHWPELKARYEEAIYTFQVRGKDINIETHKESLSHLQIPKIATPRITGWSDLTRWSLQENLPGHFPFTAGIYPFKREGEDPARMFAGEGGPERTNKRFHYVSHGMPAKRLSTAFDSVTLYGRDPNRRPDIYGKVGNSGVSVCSVDDAKKLYSGFDLCDPTTSVSMTINGPAPIVLAFFLNAATDQRCEQYIREQGLENQVEKVLRAKWDDKGMPRPKYEGNLPEGHNGLGLLLLGCTGDEVLPNDVYKRLKAEALSQVRGTVQADILKEDQAQNTCIFSTEFALRLMGDVQESFIERSVRNFYSVSISGYHIAEAGANPITQLAFTLANGFTYVEYYLSRGMNLDQFGPNLSFFFSNGIDPEYAVIGRVARRIWAKAMREKYK
;
A
#
# COMPACT_ATOMS: atom_id res chain seq x y z
N MET A 1 36.58 8.56 1.73
CA MET A 1 36.15 8.94 0.38
C MET A 1 35.97 10.45 0.37
N GLU A 2 36.75 11.15 -0.44
CA GLU A 2 36.45 12.55 -0.76
C GLU A 2 35.04 12.61 -1.33
N LYS A 3 34.23 13.58 -0.90
CA LYS A 3 32.88 13.77 -1.44
C LYS A 3 33.03 14.36 -2.83
N ASP A 4 32.39 13.76 -3.83
CA ASP A 4 32.34 14.34 -5.17
C ASP A 4 31.81 15.78 -5.09
N PRO A 5 32.42 16.73 -5.82
CA PRO A 5 31.96 18.11 -5.83
C PRO A 5 30.52 18.18 -6.35
N ILE A 6 29.67 18.98 -5.71
CA ILE A 6 28.27 19.14 -6.09
C ILE A 6 28.16 20.20 -7.18
N TYR A 7 27.56 19.86 -8.33
CA TYR A 7 27.24 20.84 -9.36
C TYR A 7 26.12 21.77 -8.87
N THR A 8 26.31 23.08 -9.04
CA THR A 8 25.31 24.10 -8.68
C THR A 8 24.77 24.73 -9.97
N PRO A 9 23.46 24.62 -10.24
CA PRO A 9 22.89 25.14 -11.47
C PRO A 9 22.94 26.67 -11.51
N ALA A 10 23.22 27.22 -12.69
CA ALA A 10 23.16 28.64 -12.99
C ALA A 10 21.70 29.13 -13.10
N ASN A 11 20.80 28.29 -13.61
CA ASN A 11 19.38 28.60 -13.75
C ASN A 11 18.54 27.93 -12.65
N LYS A 12 17.26 28.32 -12.56
CA LYS A 12 16.28 27.65 -11.71
C LYS A 12 15.80 26.37 -12.38
N VAL A 13 16.56 25.29 -12.18
CA VAL A 13 16.26 23.98 -12.74
C VAL A 13 15.11 23.32 -11.97
N ARG A 14 14.04 23.02 -12.71
CA ARG A 14 12.85 22.29 -12.26
C ARG A 14 12.85 20.89 -12.87
N ILE A 15 12.63 19.88 -12.04
CA ILE A 15 12.68 18.47 -12.46
C ILE A 15 11.42 17.76 -11.97
N VAL A 16 10.68 17.15 -12.89
CA VAL A 16 9.59 16.22 -12.55
C VAL A 16 10.16 14.84 -12.30
N THR A 17 9.79 14.22 -11.18
CA THR A 17 10.30 12.88 -10.80
C THR A 17 9.17 11.92 -10.49
N ALA A 18 9.20 10.71 -11.07
CA ALA A 18 8.20 9.67 -10.83
C ALA A 18 8.74 8.25 -11.10
N ALA A 19 8.04 7.22 -10.61
CA ALA A 19 8.15 5.87 -11.15
C ALA A 19 7.10 5.63 -12.25
N SER A 20 7.39 4.73 -13.19
CA SER A 20 6.54 4.44 -14.34
C SER A 20 5.17 3.86 -13.95
N LEU A 21 4.26 3.76 -14.93
CA LEU A 21 2.92 3.21 -14.71
C LEU A 21 3.01 1.76 -14.19
N PHE A 22 2.17 1.45 -13.21
CA PHE A 22 2.11 0.17 -12.52
C PHE A 22 3.43 -0.27 -11.88
N ASP A 23 4.27 0.69 -11.51
CA ASP A 23 5.57 0.45 -10.88
C ASP A 23 5.62 1.05 -9.48
N GLY A 24 5.59 0.19 -8.46
CA GLY A 24 5.71 0.57 -7.06
C GLY A 24 7.14 0.81 -6.58
N HIS A 25 8.16 0.58 -7.42
CA HIS A 25 9.57 0.69 -7.04
C HIS A 25 10.03 2.15 -6.98
N ASP A 26 9.75 2.82 -5.87
CA ASP A 26 10.06 4.24 -5.67
C ASP A 26 11.34 4.50 -4.87
N ALA A 27 11.96 3.46 -4.30
CA ALA A 27 13.14 3.58 -3.45
C ALA A 27 14.30 4.30 -4.17
N ALA A 28 14.57 3.92 -5.42
CA ALA A 28 15.63 4.53 -6.22
C ALA A 28 15.33 6.01 -6.53
N ILE A 29 14.14 6.33 -7.05
CA ILE A 29 13.79 7.72 -7.39
C ILE A 29 13.73 8.63 -6.16
N ASN A 30 13.33 8.08 -4.99
CA ASN A 30 13.35 8.78 -3.71
C ASN A 30 14.77 9.17 -3.27
N ILE A 31 15.77 8.32 -3.51
CA ILE A 31 17.17 8.64 -3.25
C ILE A 31 17.65 9.71 -4.24
N MET A 32 17.39 9.53 -5.54
CA MET A 32 17.84 10.45 -6.59
C MET A 32 17.27 11.86 -6.40
N ARG A 33 15.96 12.01 -6.14
CA ARG A 33 15.34 13.32 -5.93
C ARG A 33 15.89 14.06 -4.71
N ARG A 34 16.30 13.34 -3.66
CA ARG A 34 16.91 13.95 -2.46
C ARG A 34 18.28 14.54 -2.80
N ILE A 35 19.02 13.91 -3.71
CA ILE A 35 20.30 14.42 -4.20
C ILE A 35 20.05 15.63 -5.10
N MET A 36 19.10 15.57 -6.04
CA MET A 36 18.70 16.70 -6.89
C MET A 36 18.30 17.94 -6.08
N GLN A 37 17.44 17.78 -5.06
CA GLN A 37 17.04 18.86 -4.16
C GLN A 37 18.24 19.45 -3.40
N ARG A 38 19.21 18.61 -3.00
CA ARG A 38 20.42 19.05 -2.32
C ARG A 38 21.40 19.78 -3.24
N SER A 39 21.36 19.49 -4.54
CA SER A 39 22.13 20.21 -5.57
C SER A 39 21.48 21.54 -6.00
N GLY A 40 20.31 21.88 -5.48
CA GLY A 40 19.67 23.20 -5.70
C GLY A 40 18.50 23.21 -6.67
N CYS A 41 18.03 22.05 -7.14
CA CYS A 41 16.86 21.96 -8.02
C CYS A 41 15.53 22.07 -7.26
N GLU A 42 14.51 22.56 -7.96
CA GLU A 42 13.11 22.48 -7.54
C GLU A 42 12.53 21.16 -8.07
N VAL A 43 12.25 20.19 -7.19
CA VAL A 43 11.81 18.85 -7.58
C VAL A 43 10.30 18.72 -7.38
N ILE A 44 9.58 18.54 -8.48
CA ILE A 44 8.15 18.20 -8.49
C ILE A 44 8.07 16.68 -8.46
N HIS A 45 7.69 16.13 -7.31
CA HIS A 45 7.68 14.68 -7.12
C HIS A 45 6.26 14.13 -7.21
N LEU A 46 6.02 13.24 -8.17
CA LEU A 46 4.72 12.61 -8.38
C LEU A 46 4.59 11.26 -7.66
N GLY A 47 5.66 10.75 -7.05
CA GLY A 47 5.64 9.43 -6.41
C GLY A 47 5.76 8.30 -7.43
N HIS A 48 4.92 7.29 -7.32
CA HIS A 48 4.95 6.06 -8.11
C HIS A 48 3.64 5.87 -8.89
N ASP A 49 3.58 4.81 -9.72
CA ASP A 49 2.39 4.46 -10.53
C ASP A 49 1.85 5.63 -11.37
N ARG A 50 2.71 6.23 -12.21
CA ARG A 50 2.32 7.37 -13.05
C ARG A 50 2.26 7.00 -14.51
N SER A 51 1.17 7.33 -15.17
CA SER A 51 1.04 7.19 -16.62
C SER A 51 1.88 8.23 -17.35
N VAL A 52 2.19 7.96 -18.62
CA VAL A 52 2.96 8.91 -19.43
C VAL A 52 2.22 10.24 -19.54
N ASP A 53 0.90 10.19 -19.74
CA ASP A 53 0.08 11.39 -19.89
C ASP A 53 0.13 12.29 -18.64
N GLU A 54 0.04 11.70 -17.45
CA GLU A 54 0.12 12.44 -16.18
C GLU A 54 1.47 13.12 -16.00
N VAL A 55 2.57 12.41 -16.29
CA VAL A 55 3.93 12.95 -16.15
C VAL A 55 4.19 14.06 -17.17
N VAL A 56 3.77 13.87 -18.41
CA VAL A 56 3.94 14.87 -19.49
C VAL A 56 3.10 16.12 -19.21
N ASN A 57 1.83 15.96 -18.82
CA ASN A 57 0.97 17.08 -18.45
C ASN A 57 1.54 17.85 -17.25
N CYS A 58 2.04 17.14 -16.24
CA CYS A 58 2.75 17.78 -15.13
C CYS A 58 3.96 18.56 -15.62
N ALA A 59 4.85 17.96 -16.42
CA ALA A 59 6.08 18.62 -16.87
C ALA A 59 5.79 19.89 -17.68
N ILE A 60 4.74 19.87 -18.50
CA ILE A 60 4.28 21.03 -19.27
C ILE A 60 3.71 22.11 -18.37
N GLN A 61 2.78 21.76 -17.46
CA GLN A 61 2.17 22.73 -16.54
C GLN A 61 3.21 23.38 -15.61
N GLU A 62 4.23 22.62 -15.22
CA GLU A 62 5.32 23.08 -14.36
C GLU A 62 6.46 23.79 -15.12
N ASP A 63 6.42 23.83 -16.46
CA ASP A 63 7.48 24.32 -17.36
C ASP A 63 8.87 23.80 -16.95
N ALA A 64 8.96 22.48 -16.74
CA ALA A 64 10.16 21.84 -16.23
C ALA A 64 11.22 21.63 -17.32
N GLN A 65 12.51 21.78 -16.98
CA GLN A 65 13.60 21.47 -17.91
C GLN A 65 13.78 19.97 -18.12
N ALA A 66 13.40 19.15 -17.15
CA ALA A 66 13.63 17.72 -17.20
C ALA A 66 12.55 16.87 -16.52
N ILE A 67 12.42 15.64 -17.01
CA ILE A 67 11.70 14.54 -16.39
C ILE A 67 12.73 13.47 -16.02
N ALA A 68 12.71 12.95 -14.80
CA ALA A 68 13.52 11.82 -14.37
C ALA A 68 12.64 10.67 -13.86
N MET A 69 12.75 9.52 -14.52
CA MET A 69 11.88 8.36 -14.28
C MET A 69 12.63 7.14 -13.77
N THR A 70 11.95 6.31 -12.99
CA THR A 70 12.39 4.91 -12.77
C THR A 70 11.39 3.92 -13.38
N SER A 71 11.91 2.85 -13.99
CA SER A 71 11.09 1.78 -14.59
C SER A 71 11.72 0.41 -14.34
N TYR A 72 11.15 -0.36 -13.41
CA TYR A 72 11.63 -1.69 -13.00
C TYR A 72 10.74 -2.84 -13.47
N GLN A 73 9.52 -2.56 -13.94
CA GLN A 73 8.51 -3.58 -14.30
C GLN A 73 8.57 -4.09 -15.76
N GLY A 74 9.48 -3.54 -16.57
CA GLY A 74 9.46 -3.71 -18.03
C GLY A 74 8.47 -2.77 -18.73
N GLY A 75 8.37 -2.89 -20.06
CA GLY A 75 7.60 -1.97 -20.91
C GLY A 75 8.21 -0.57 -21.01
N HIS A 76 9.48 -0.41 -20.62
CA HIS A 76 10.19 0.88 -20.63
C HIS A 76 10.39 1.42 -22.04
N MET A 77 10.56 0.55 -23.03
CA MET A 77 10.72 0.97 -24.43
C MET A 77 9.51 1.75 -24.91
N GLU A 78 8.32 1.17 -24.76
CA GLU A 78 7.04 1.79 -25.13
C GLU A 78 6.76 3.02 -24.27
N TYR A 79 7.03 2.94 -22.96
CA TYR A 79 6.79 4.04 -22.02
C TYR A 79 7.61 5.29 -22.36
N PHE A 80 8.93 5.15 -22.55
CA PHE A 80 9.80 6.29 -22.85
C PHE A 80 9.57 6.84 -24.26
N LYS A 81 9.34 5.99 -25.27
CA LYS A 81 9.02 6.45 -26.62
C LYS A 81 7.71 7.23 -26.65
N TYR A 82 6.67 6.69 -26.01
CA TYR A 82 5.39 7.38 -25.90
C TYR A 82 5.51 8.73 -25.17
N MET A 83 6.34 8.81 -24.13
CA MET A 83 6.63 10.09 -23.46
C MET A 83 7.29 11.10 -24.39
N LYS A 84 8.25 10.67 -25.21
CA LYS A 84 8.91 11.54 -26.19
C LYS A 84 7.92 12.01 -27.25
N ASP A 85 7.12 11.10 -27.80
CA ASP A 85 6.11 11.40 -28.82
C ASP A 85 5.09 12.41 -28.28
N LEU A 86 4.58 12.20 -27.06
CA LEU A 86 3.59 13.08 -26.45
C LEU A 86 4.13 14.47 -26.13
N LEU A 87 5.40 14.58 -25.75
CA LEU A 87 6.07 15.88 -25.60
C LEU A 87 6.22 16.59 -26.94
N ASP A 88 6.55 15.88 -28.02
CA ASP A 88 6.67 16.47 -29.35
C ASP A 88 5.30 16.94 -29.87
N GLU A 89 4.27 16.11 -29.74
CA GLU A 89 2.88 16.42 -30.11
C GLU A 89 2.36 17.66 -29.38
N ARG A 90 2.75 17.85 -28.11
CA ARG A 90 2.37 18.99 -27.26
C ARG A 90 3.36 20.17 -27.36
N ASN A 91 4.26 20.15 -28.34
CA ASN A 91 5.28 21.18 -28.59
C ASN A 91 6.19 21.47 -27.37
N ALA A 92 6.45 20.46 -26.54
CA ALA A 92 7.26 20.52 -25.33
C ALA A 92 8.56 19.71 -25.46
N SER A 93 9.09 19.58 -26.67
CA SER A 93 10.31 18.80 -26.98
C SER A 93 11.60 19.31 -26.32
N HIS A 94 11.57 20.51 -25.74
CA HIS A 94 12.67 21.07 -24.96
C HIS A 94 12.89 20.36 -23.61
N ILE A 95 11.87 19.66 -23.09
CA ILE A 95 11.93 18.94 -21.82
C ILE A 95 12.77 17.67 -22.01
N ARG A 96 13.88 17.56 -21.27
CA ARG A 96 14.82 16.44 -21.39
C ARG A 96 14.36 15.25 -20.55
N ILE A 97 14.38 14.05 -21.14
CA ILE A 97 13.94 12.82 -20.46
C ILE A 97 15.15 12.03 -19.96
N PHE A 98 15.15 11.72 -18.66
CA PHE A 98 16.13 10.90 -17.97
C PHE A 98 15.46 9.65 -17.38
N GLY A 99 16.22 8.55 -17.29
CA GLY A 99 15.66 7.30 -16.75
C GLY A 99 16.67 6.37 -16.09
N GLY A 100 16.15 5.38 -15.36
CA GLY A 100 16.91 4.24 -14.83
C GLY A 100 15.99 3.08 -14.46
N GLY A 101 16.48 1.84 -14.58
CA GLY A 101 15.71 0.63 -14.26
C GLY A 101 16.56 -0.50 -13.70
N GLY A 102 17.74 -0.18 -13.17
CA GLY A 102 18.73 -1.18 -12.79
C GLY A 102 19.12 -2.05 -13.99
N GLY A 103 19.12 -3.37 -13.79
CA GLY A 103 19.39 -4.35 -14.86
C GLY A 103 18.20 -4.66 -15.76
N THR A 104 17.04 -4.04 -15.55
CA THR A 104 15.83 -4.27 -16.36
C THR A 104 15.95 -3.66 -17.77
N ILE A 105 16.72 -2.57 -17.92
CA ILE A 105 16.94 -1.90 -19.20
C ILE A 105 18.30 -2.30 -19.74
N LEU A 106 18.31 -3.03 -20.85
CA LEU A 106 19.53 -3.60 -21.43
C LEU A 106 20.36 -2.53 -22.16
N PRO A 107 21.70 -2.70 -22.28
CA PRO A 107 22.55 -1.74 -22.99
C PRO A 107 22.12 -1.45 -24.44
N GLU A 108 21.55 -2.43 -25.14
CA GLU A 108 21.02 -2.26 -26.50
C GLU A 108 19.76 -1.38 -26.51
N GLU A 109 18.85 -1.60 -25.55
CA GLU A 109 17.64 -0.80 -25.36
C GLU A 109 17.97 0.64 -24.98
N ILE A 110 18.99 0.84 -24.13
CA ILE A 110 19.52 2.17 -23.77
C ILE A 110 19.95 2.94 -25.03
N LYS A 111 20.73 2.29 -25.91
CA LYS A 111 21.19 2.90 -27.17
C LYS A 111 20.02 3.28 -28.08
N GLU A 112 19.02 2.41 -28.17
CA GLU A 112 17.82 2.65 -28.96
C GLU A 112 17.01 3.84 -28.41
N LEU A 113 16.81 3.90 -27.09
CA LEU A 113 16.12 5.02 -26.44
C LEU A 113 16.87 6.34 -26.63
N HIS A 114 18.21 6.35 -26.54
CA HIS A 114 19.00 7.56 -26.81
C HIS A 114 18.87 7.99 -28.27
N ALA A 115 18.93 7.04 -29.20
CA ALA A 115 18.71 7.32 -30.62
C ALA A 115 17.30 7.85 -30.93
N TYR A 116 16.30 7.46 -30.13
CA TYR A 116 14.92 7.95 -30.25
C TYR A 116 14.75 9.39 -29.74
N GLY A 117 15.66 9.87 -28.88
CA GLY A 117 15.63 11.24 -28.33
C GLY A 117 15.47 11.33 -26.81
N ILE A 118 15.68 10.22 -26.08
CA ILE A 118 15.81 10.24 -24.62
C ILE A 118 17.23 10.73 -24.28
N GLU A 119 17.36 11.73 -23.39
CA GLU A 119 18.65 12.39 -23.11
C GLU A 119 19.65 11.43 -22.47
N ARG A 120 19.25 10.72 -21.41
CA ARG A 120 20.12 9.74 -20.74
C ARG A 120 19.34 8.70 -19.95
N ILE A 121 19.75 7.44 -20.07
CA ILE A 121 19.35 6.34 -19.21
C ILE A 121 20.59 5.86 -18.47
N TYR A 122 20.54 5.78 -17.15
CA TYR A 122 21.68 5.39 -16.31
C TYR A 122 21.64 3.88 -16.03
N HIS A 123 22.70 3.18 -16.44
CA HIS A 123 22.92 1.75 -16.18
C HIS A 123 23.59 1.55 -14.80
N PRO A 124 23.45 0.38 -14.13
CA PRO A 124 24.18 0.10 -12.88
C PRO A 124 25.68 0.36 -12.92
N ASP A 125 26.32 0.16 -14.08
CA ASP A 125 27.75 0.46 -14.24
C ASP A 125 28.05 1.97 -14.23
N ASP A 126 27.14 2.81 -14.72
CA ASP A 126 27.24 4.27 -14.58
C ASP A 126 27.21 4.66 -13.09
N GLY A 127 26.36 4.00 -12.29
CA GLY A 127 26.29 4.20 -10.85
C GLY A 127 27.57 3.78 -10.11
N ARG A 128 28.27 2.75 -10.60
CA ARG A 128 29.58 2.31 -10.06
C ARG A 128 30.69 3.27 -10.44
N SER A 129 30.68 3.81 -11.66
CA SER A 129 31.75 4.68 -12.16
C SER A 129 31.61 6.13 -11.71
N LEU A 130 30.40 6.69 -11.76
CA LEU A 130 30.13 8.11 -11.43
C LEU A 130 29.74 8.30 -9.96
N GLY A 131 29.31 7.24 -9.28
CA GLY A 131 28.63 7.36 -7.99
C GLY A 131 27.25 8.02 -8.12
N LEU A 132 26.50 8.01 -7.02
CA LEU A 132 25.14 8.59 -6.99
C LEU A 132 25.16 10.12 -7.22
N GLN A 133 26.14 10.83 -6.65
CA GLN A 133 26.25 12.28 -6.82
C GLN A 133 26.68 12.63 -8.25
N GLY A 134 27.63 11.90 -8.84
CA GLY A 134 28.10 12.16 -10.20
C GLY A 134 27.01 11.97 -11.25
N MET A 135 26.14 10.96 -11.12
CA MET A 135 24.97 10.81 -12.01
C MET A 135 24.05 12.02 -11.96
N ILE A 136 23.81 12.58 -10.77
CA ILE A 136 22.93 13.75 -10.61
C ILE A 136 23.61 15.03 -11.10
N ASN A 137 24.94 15.16 -10.96
CA ASN A 137 25.66 16.28 -11.55
C ASN A 137 25.52 16.27 -13.08
N ASP A 138 25.76 15.13 -13.74
CA ASP A 138 25.60 14.98 -15.20
C ASP A 138 24.16 15.30 -15.65
N LEU A 139 23.16 14.84 -14.91
CA LEU A 139 21.75 15.15 -15.18
C LEU A 139 21.48 16.65 -15.15
N ILE A 140 21.91 17.33 -14.08
CA ILE A 140 21.64 18.76 -13.88
C ILE A 140 22.40 19.59 -14.91
N GLU A 141 23.67 19.27 -15.18
CA GLU A 141 24.49 19.94 -16.20
C GLU A 141 23.83 19.92 -17.58
N ARG A 142 23.20 18.80 -17.94
CA ARG A 142 22.48 18.67 -19.21
C ARG A 142 21.22 19.53 -19.23
N CYS A 143 20.49 19.64 -18.14
CA CYS A 143 19.22 20.39 -18.11
C CYS A 143 19.31 21.82 -17.55
N ASP A 144 20.52 22.36 -17.35
CA ASP A 144 20.71 23.73 -16.84
C ASP A 144 20.59 24.79 -17.95
N PHE A 145 19.35 25.08 -18.35
CA PHE A 145 19.03 26.13 -19.32
C PHE A 145 17.76 26.90 -18.92
N GLN A 146 17.56 28.07 -19.53
CA GLN A 146 16.34 28.86 -19.40
C GLN A 146 15.27 28.33 -20.37
N THR A 147 14.07 28.06 -19.87
CA THR A 147 12.92 27.66 -20.70
C THR A 147 12.28 28.85 -21.43
N VAL A 148 12.44 30.06 -20.87
CA VAL A 148 11.96 31.32 -21.45
C VAL A 148 13.12 32.31 -21.53
N GLU A 149 13.41 32.81 -22.73
CA GLU A 149 14.51 33.76 -22.97
C GLU A 149 14.21 35.16 -22.46
N SER A 150 12.98 35.67 -22.70
CA SER A 150 12.54 36.99 -22.24
C SER A 150 11.01 37.12 -22.28
N ALA A 151 10.46 38.03 -21.47
CA ALA A 151 9.03 38.34 -21.48
C ALA A 151 8.54 38.90 -22.84
N SER A 152 9.41 39.58 -23.60
CA SER A 152 9.09 40.08 -24.94
C SER A 152 8.93 38.99 -25.99
N ALA A 153 9.43 37.78 -25.74
CA ALA A 153 9.29 36.65 -26.65
C ALA A 153 7.94 35.91 -26.50
N LEU A 154 7.09 36.31 -25.55
CA LEU A 154 5.84 35.61 -25.21
C LEU A 154 4.58 36.20 -25.87
N GLU A 155 4.70 37.01 -26.92
CA GLU A 155 3.53 37.67 -27.55
C GLU A 155 2.50 36.65 -28.08
N ALA A 156 2.96 35.50 -28.60
CA ALA A 156 2.08 34.43 -29.04
C ALA A 156 1.41 33.73 -27.84
N GLU A 157 2.17 33.42 -26.80
CA GLU A 157 1.68 32.80 -25.57
C GLU A 157 0.63 33.66 -24.87
N PHE A 158 0.80 34.99 -24.84
CA PHE A 158 -0.22 35.90 -24.30
C PHE A 158 -1.57 35.77 -25.01
N LYS A 159 -1.61 35.41 -26.30
CA LYS A 159 -2.88 35.15 -26.99
C LYS A 159 -3.39 33.73 -26.69
N ALA A 160 -2.47 32.78 -26.59
CA ALA A 160 -2.79 31.37 -26.38
C ALA A 160 -3.35 31.05 -24.97
N ILE A 161 -3.01 31.84 -23.93
CA ILE A 161 -3.57 31.61 -22.58
C ILE A 161 -5.10 31.71 -22.55
N GLN A 162 -5.70 32.55 -23.39
CA GLN A 162 -7.17 32.69 -23.51
C GLN A 162 -7.83 31.45 -24.13
N GLN A 163 -7.04 30.61 -24.81
CA GLN A 163 -7.46 29.33 -25.37
C GLN A 163 -7.15 28.16 -24.43
N GLN A 164 -6.76 28.46 -23.17
CA GLN A 164 -6.44 27.46 -22.15
C GLN A 164 -5.26 26.57 -22.53
N ASP A 165 -4.31 27.12 -23.31
CA ASP A 165 -3.07 26.43 -23.63
C ASP A 165 -2.19 26.32 -22.36
N HIS A 166 -2.12 25.11 -21.79
CA HIS A 166 -1.38 24.84 -20.56
C HIS A 166 0.10 25.21 -20.64
N ARG A 167 0.72 25.05 -21.82
CA ARG A 167 2.13 25.39 -22.03
C ARG A 167 2.33 26.90 -22.03
N ALA A 168 1.44 27.64 -22.70
CA ALA A 168 1.47 29.10 -22.71
C ALA A 168 1.30 29.68 -21.30
N ILE A 169 0.35 29.14 -20.53
CA ILE A 169 0.11 29.53 -19.13
C ILE A 169 1.39 29.28 -18.31
N ALA A 170 1.97 28.08 -18.42
CA ALA A 170 3.16 27.71 -17.66
C ALA A 170 4.37 28.61 -17.98
N ARG A 171 4.62 28.91 -19.25
CA ARG A 171 5.71 29.79 -19.69
C ARG A 171 5.51 31.24 -19.24
N CYS A 172 4.26 31.74 -19.25
CA CYS A 172 3.94 33.06 -18.72
C CYS A 172 4.26 33.15 -17.22
N ILE A 173 3.87 32.14 -16.44
CA ILE A 173 4.20 32.09 -15.01
C ILE A 173 5.72 32.01 -14.80
N THR A 174 6.44 31.20 -15.58
CA THR A 174 7.91 31.14 -15.50
C THR A 174 8.56 32.49 -15.81
N ALA A 175 8.09 33.22 -16.82
CA ALA A 175 8.60 34.54 -17.15
C ALA A 175 8.35 35.55 -16.02
N ALA A 176 7.17 35.50 -15.40
CA ALA A 176 6.84 36.30 -14.23
C ALA A 176 7.77 36.01 -13.04
N GLU A 177 8.16 34.75 -12.84
CA GLU A 177 9.10 34.35 -11.80
C GLU A 177 10.56 34.77 -12.08
N LEU A 178 10.94 34.94 -13.36
CA LEU A 178 12.31 35.29 -13.78
C LEU A 178 12.54 36.81 -13.83
N ASP A 179 11.65 37.56 -14.49
CA ASP A 179 11.68 39.03 -14.57
C ASP A 179 10.26 39.61 -14.39
N PRO A 180 9.81 39.81 -13.13
CA PRO A 180 8.48 40.33 -12.84
C PRO A 180 8.25 41.71 -13.45
N SER A 181 9.30 42.54 -13.52
CA SER A 181 9.19 43.92 -13.97
C SER A 181 8.97 44.03 -15.47
N GLY A 182 9.76 43.29 -16.26
CA GLY A 182 9.60 43.18 -17.69
C GLY A 182 8.33 42.43 -18.07
N PHE A 183 8.01 41.36 -17.34
CA PHE A 183 6.77 40.59 -17.54
C PHE A 183 5.54 41.46 -17.34
N ASN A 184 5.40 42.15 -16.21
CA ASN A 184 4.23 42.99 -15.93
C ASN A 184 4.01 44.06 -17.02
N LYS A 185 5.09 44.66 -17.52
CA LYS A 185 5.02 45.66 -18.60
C LYS A 185 4.51 45.04 -19.90
N ALA A 186 5.03 43.88 -20.30
CA ALA A 186 4.64 43.20 -21.53
C ALA A 186 3.22 42.62 -21.42
N PHE A 187 2.92 41.95 -20.31
CA PHE A 187 1.64 41.29 -20.05
C PHE A 187 0.48 42.28 -20.00
N ARG A 188 0.62 43.42 -19.30
CA ARG A 188 -0.41 44.46 -19.26
C ARG A 188 -0.57 45.21 -20.58
N SER A 189 0.46 45.23 -21.42
CA SER A 189 0.34 45.76 -22.78
C SER A 189 -0.49 44.83 -23.67
N ALA A 190 -0.43 43.52 -23.45
CA ALA A 190 -1.20 42.52 -24.19
C ALA A 190 -2.62 42.32 -23.61
N HIS A 191 -2.77 42.47 -22.30
CA HIS A 191 -4.02 42.34 -21.54
C HIS A 191 -4.30 43.64 -20.78
N THR A 192 -4.91 44.60 -21.47
CA THR A 192 -5.25 45.90 -20.88
C THR A 192 -6.29 45.80 -19.77
N THR A 193 -7.12 44.75 -19.79
CA THR A 193 -8.08 44.41 -18.75
C THR A 193 -7.96 42.92 -18.40
N ILE A 194 -7.73 42.63 -17.12
CA ILE A 194 -7.70 41.27 -16.58
C ILE A 194 -9.07 40.97 -15.95
N PRO A 195 -9.73 39.86 -16.30
CA PRO A 195 -11.00 39.48 -15.69
C PRO A 195 -10.89 39.32 -14.17
N GLN A 196 -11.96 39.64 -13.45
CA GLN A 196 -12.08 39.26 -12.04
C GLN A 196 -12.55 37.81 -11.97
N VAL A 197 -11.73 36.95 -11.36
CA VAL A 197 -12.03 35.54 -11.11
C VAL A 197 -11.92 35.31 -9.60
N PRO A 198 -12.89 34.63 -8.97
CA PRO A 198 -12.82 34.29 -7.56
C PRO A 198 -11.55 33.54 -7.20
N VAL A 199 -10.88 33.97 -6.13
CA VAL A 199 -9.70 33.31 -5.58
C VAL A 199 -10.01 32.78 -4.18
N LEU A 200 -9.94 31.46 -4.02
CA LEU A 200 -10.00 30.77 -2.73
C LEU A 200 -8.59 30.58 -2.18
N GLY A 201 -8.28 31.29 -1.10
CA GLY A 201 -7.03 31.14 -0.37
C GLY A 201 -7.13 30.02 0.67
N ILE A 202 -6.25 29.02 0.60
CA ILE A 202 -6.21 27.92 1.57
C ILE A 202 -4.89 27.97 2.32
N THR A 203 -4.98 28.19 3.63
CA THR A 203 -3.83 28.24 4.53
C THR A 203 -4.05 27.37 5.76
N GLY A 204 -3.01 27.19 6.56
CA GLY A 204 -3.06 26.29 7.70
C GLY A 204 -1.69 25.76 8.13
N THR A 205 -1.68 25.14 9.30
CA THR A 205 -0.45 24.62 9.90
C THR A 205 0.17 23.51 9.05
N GLY A 206 1.49 23.37 9.14
CA GLY A 206 2.23 22.30 8.46
C GLY A 206 1.69 20.92 8.83
N GLY A 207 1.34 20.11 7.82
CA GLY A 207 0.82 18.76 8.03
C GLY A 207 -0.66 18.69 8.45
N ALA A 208 -1.42 19.79 8.47
CA ALA A 208 -2.86 19.77 8.73
C ALA A 208 -3.66 19.03 7.64
N GLY A 209 -3.08 18.82 6.45
CA GLY A 209 -3.71 18.14 5.32
C GLY A 209 -4.32 19.10 4.30
N LYS A 210 -3.69 20.26 4.07
CA LYS A 210 -4.12 21.27 3.10
C LYS A 210 -4.21 20.72 1.68
N SER A 211 -3.14 20.16 1.15
CA SER A 211 -3.12 19.61 -0.21
C SER A 211 -4.13 18.46 -0.39
N SER A 212 -4.32 17.61 0.64
CA SER A 212 -5.39 16.59 0.62
C SER A 212 -6.80 17.20 0.63
N MET A 213 -6.99 18.31 1.35
CA MET A 213 -8.26 19.05 1.34
C MET A 213 -8.51 19.71 -0.02
N VAL A 214 -7.49 20.34 -0.61
CA VAL A 214 -7.55 20.91 -1.97
C VAL A 214 -7.99 19.84 -2.97
N ASP A 215 -7.38 18.65 -2.95
CA ASP A 215 -7.75 17.54 -3.83
C ASP A 215 -9.23 17.15 -3.71
N GLU A 216 -9.72 17.00 -2.48
CA GLU A 216 -11.11 16.64 -2.22
C GLU A 216 -12.10 17.76 -2.59
N LEU A 217 -11.69 19.03 -2.50
CA LEU A 217 -12.47 20.17 -2.98
C LEU A 217 -12.49 20.22 -4.52
N VAL A 218 -11.36 19.96 -5.19
CA VAL A 218 -11.27 19.85 -6.66
C VAL A 218 -12.18 18.73 -7.17
N ARG A 219 -12.14 17.55 -6.54
CA ARG A 219 -13.04 16.42 -6.86
C ARG A 219 -14.50 16.86 -6.83
N ARG A 220 -14.92 17.54 -5.76
CA ARG A 220 -16.31 18.01 -5.59
C ARG A 220 -16.65 19.11 -6.58
N PHE A 221 -15.71 20.01 -6.88
CA PHE A 221 -15.89 21.06 -7.88
C PHE A 221 -16.17 20.48 -9.27
N ILE A 222 -15.33 19.54 -9.71
CA ILE A 222 -15.48 18.83 -10.99
C ILE A 222 -16.83 18.12 -11.09
N GLN A 223 -17.27 17.47 -10.01
CA GLN A 223 -18.54 16.75 -9.94
C GLN A 223 -19.75 17.70 -9.94
N ALA A 224 -19.67 18.80 -9.18
CA ALA A 224 -20.75 19.77 -9.06
C ALA A 224 -20.89 20.65 -10.32
N PHE A 225 -19.79 20.90 -11.03
CA PHE A 225 -19.73 21.82 -12.16
C PHE A 225 -19.10 21.16 -13.41
N PRO A 226 -19.91 20.49 -14.24
CA PRO A 226 -19.43 19.81 -15.44
C PRO A 226 -18.69 20.73 -16.43
N ASP A 227 -19.11 21.99 -16.55
CA ASP A 227 -18.60 22.91 -17.57
C ASP A 227 -17.59 23.95 -17.05
N LYS A 228 -17.27 23.93 -15.74
CA LYS A 228 -16.39 24.93 -15.11
C LYS A 228 -14.94 24.46 -15.01
N ARG A 229 -14.02 25.42 -15.02
CA ARG A 229 -12.56 25.19 -14.95
C ARG A 229 -11.97 25.73 -13.67
N ILE A 230 -10.95 25.04 -13.15
CA ILE A 230 -10.28 25.39 -11.89
C ILE A 230 -8.76 25.47 -12.07
N GLY A 231 -8.17 26.58 -11.62
CA GLY A 231 -6.72 26.80 -11.59
C GLY A 231 -6.18 26.66 -10.17
N LEU A 232 -5.04 26.00 -10.00
CA LEU A 232 -4.42 25.73 -8.70
C LEU A 232 -2.99 26.29 -8.67
N ILE A 233 -2.68 27.11 -7.67
CA ILE A 233 -1.31 27.51 -7.32
C ILE A 233 -1.03 26.97 -5.92
N SER A 234 -0.10 26.02 -5.79
CA SER A 234 0.38 25.56 -4.49
C SER A 234 1.79 26.04 -4.23
N VAL A 235 2.07 26.48 -3.01
CA VAL A 235 3.37 27.02 -2.62
C VAL A 235 4.03 26.14 -1.55
N ASP A 236 5.23 25.66 -1.85
CA ASP A 236 6.03 24.83 -0.94
C ASP A 236 7.33 25.54 -0.49
N PRO A 237 7.86 25.26 0.71
CA PRO A 237 9.02 25.97 1.24
C PRO A 237 10.34 25.52 0.58
N SER A 238 11.20 26.49 0.24
CA SER A 238 12.56 26.23 -0.25
C SER A 238 13.57 25.93 0.87
N LYS A 239 14.56 25.07 0.62
CA LYS A 239 15.65 24.83 1.58
C LYS A 239 16.68 25.96 1.55
N ARG A 240 16.81 26.66 2.68
CA ARG A 240 17.79 27.76 2.86
C ARG A 240 19.23 27.42 2.47
N LYS A 241 19.70 26.22 2.79
CA LYS A 241 21.11 25.83 2.60
C LYS A 241 21.48 25.54 1.15
N THR A 242 20.54 24.99 0.39
CA THR A 242 20.82 24.45 -0.96
C THR A 242 20.12 25.24 -2.06
N GLY A 243 19.11 26.06 -1.73
CA GLY A 243 18.29 26.78 -2.70
C GLY A 243 17.22 25.92 -3.39
N GLY A 244 17.34 24.60 -3.33
CA GLY A 244 16.37 23.66 -3.91
C GLY A 244 15.11 23.48 -3.05
N ALA A 245 14.05 22.96 -3.66
CA ALA A 245 12.75 22.73 -3.03
C ALA A 245 12.21 21.33 -3.36
N LEU A 246 11.41 20.77 -2.46
CA LEU A 246 10.58 19.60 -2.77
C LEU A 246 9.17 20.13 -2.88
N LEU A 247 8.67 20.21 -4.10
CA LEU A 247 7.31 20.63 -4.41
C LEU A 247 6.44 19.38 -4.33
N GLY A 248 5.95 19.13 -3.11
CA GLY A 248 5.31 17.91 -2.67
C GLY A 248 3.79 17.98 -2.62
N ASP A 249 3.17 19.15 -2.86
CA ASP A 249 1.70 19.24 -2.86
C ASP A 249 1.05 18.39 -3.96
N ARG A 250 1.63 18.40 -5.18
CA ARG A 250 1.08 17.68 -6.35
C ARG A 250 1.02 16.16 -6.14
N ILE A 251 1.85 15.56 -5.28
CA ILE A 251 1.78 14.11 -4.99
C ILE A 251 0.47 13.69 -4.30
N ARG A 252 -0.22 14.64 -3.66
CA ARG A 252 -1.49 14.40 -2.95
C ARG A 252 -2.71 14.60 -3.83
N MET A 253 -2.54 15.14 -5.04
CA MET A 253 -3.62 15.53 -5.93
C MET A 253 -3.98 14.36 -6.86
N ASN A 254 -5.08 13.67 -6.57
CA ASN A 254 -5.60 12.56 -7.37
C ASN A 254 -6.71 13.00 -8.34
N ALA A 255 -7.42 14.10 -8.04
CA ALA A 255 -8.56 14.59 -8.80
C ALA A 255 -8.19 15.60 -9.90
N ILE A 256 -6.91 15.97 -10.00
CA ILE A 256 -6.42 16.98 -10.96
C ILE A 256 -6.19 16.43 -12.37
N HIS A 257 -6.36 15.13 -12.58
CA HIS A 257 -6.20 14.47 -13.87
C HIS A 257 -7.46 14.65 -14.75
N ASP A 258 -7.75 15.90 -15.10
CA ASP A 258 -8.89 16.35 -15.92
C ASP A 258 -8.49 17.59 -16.71
N ASP A 259 -8.90 17.68 -17.98
CA ASP A 259 -8.55 18.81 -18.87
C ASP A 259 -9.08 20.18 -18.38
N ARG A 260 -10.03 20.18 -17.43
CA ARG A 260 -10.57 21.40 -16.80
C ARG A 260 -9.73 21.90 -15.62
N VAL A 261 -8.67 21.18 -15.26
CA VAL A 261 -7.82 21.49 -14.11
C VAL A 261 -6.41 21.85 -14.57
N TYR A 262 -5.93 23.00 -14.12
CA TYR A 262 -4.53 23.40 -14.26
C TYR A 262 -3.90 23.57 -12.88
N MET A 263 -2.70 23.05 -12.68
CA MET A 263 -1.95 23.23 -11.43
C MET A 263 -0.52 23.72 -11.71
N ARG A 264 -0.03 24.63 -10.87
CA ARG A 264 1.36 25.08 -10.85
C ARG A 264 1.89 25.05 -9.42
N SER A 265 3.04 24.41 -9.22
CA SER A 265 3.73 24.40 -7.93
C SER A 265 4.83 25.45 -7.88
N LEU A 266 4.77 26.35 -6.91
CA LEU A 266 5.76 27.40 -6.69
C LEU A 266 6.59 27.13 -5.44
N ALA A 267 7.84 27.59 -5.44
CA ALA A 267 8.67 27.59 -4.25
C ALA A 267 8.64 28.98 -3.59
N THR A 268 8.68 29.08 -2.26
CA THR A 268 8.70 30.38 -1.57
C THR A 268 9.93 31.22 -1.96
N ARG A 269 11.07 30.58 -2.26
CA ARG A 269 12.36 31.18 -2.63
C ARG A 269 12.92 32.19 -1.61
N GLN A 270 12.30 32.30 -0.43
CA GLN A 270 12.62 33.27 0.62
C GLN A 270 12.43 32.66 2.01
N SER A 271 13.11 33.25 2.99
CA SER A 271 12.99 32.86 4.40
C SER A 271 11.78 33.52 5.05
N ASN A 272 10.99 32.73 5.79
CA ASN A 272 9.92 33.17 6.70
C ASN A 272 8.68 33.80 6.03
N LEU A 273 8.43 33.53 4.74
CA LEU A 273 7.19 33.93 4.07
C LEU A 273 6.40 32.68 3.68
N ALA A 274 5.08 32.77 3.79
CA ALA A 274 4.17 31.68 3.48
C ALA A 274 3.93 31.53 1.96
N LEU A 275 4.10 32.64 1.24
CA LEU A 275 3.88 32.78 -0.20
C LEU A 275 5.15 33.17 -0.97
N SER A 276 5.15 32.93 -2.28
CA SER A 276 6.17 33.46 -3.19
C SER A 276 5.88 34.93 -3.50
N LYS A 277 6.93 35.75 -3.69
CA LYS A 277 6.78 37.16 -4.10
C LYS A 277 6.06 37.36 -5.44
N HIS A 278 5.90 36.29 -6.21
CA HIS A 278 5.38 36.33 -7.59
C HIS A 278 3.99 35.70 -7.73
N VAL A 279 3.31 35.47 -6.61
CA VAL A 279 1.97 34.86 -6.60
C VAL A 279 0.95 35.77 -7.31
N SER A 280 1.04 37.08 -7.12
CA SER A 280 0.15 38.06 -7.78
C SER A 280 0.19 37.93 -9.30
N GLU A 281 1.38 37.86 -9.89
CA GLU A 281 1.54 37.71 -11.34
C GLU A 281 1.01 36.36 -11.83
N GLY A 282 1.24 35.28 -11.07
CA GLY A 282 0.68 33.97 -11.39
C GLY A 282 -0.86 33.96 -11.38
N LEU A 283 -1.47 34.61 -10.39
CA LEU A 283 -2.92 34.79 -10.33
C LEU A 283 -3.45 35.61 -11.50
N ASP A 284 -2.75 36.67 -11.90
CA ASP A 284 -3.12 37.50 -13.04
C ASP A 284 -3.09 36.72 -14.37
N VAL A 285 -2.09 35.84 -14.55
CA VAL A 285 -2.05 34.92 -15.70
C VAL A 285 -3.24 33.97 -15.68
N MET A 286 -3.56 33.36 -14.54
CA MET A 286 -4.72 32.45 -14.42
C MET A 286 -6.05 33.18 -14.68
N ARG A 287 -6.22 34.39 -14.13
CA ARG A 287 -7.41 35.22 -14.40
C ARG A 287 -7.58 35.52 -15.88
N ALA A 288 -6.51 35.92 -16.56
CA ALA A 288 -6.52 36.19 -17.99
C ALA A 288 -6.75 34.93 -18.85
N SER A 289 -6.46 33.75 -18.31
CA SER A 289 -6.67 32.47 -19.01
C SER A 289 -8.15 32.09 -19.08
N GLY A 290 -8.98 32.57 -18.14
CA GLY A 290 -10.42 32.29 -18.12
C GLY A 290 -10.84 31.09 -17.28
N PHE A 291 -10.15 30.83 -16.16
CA PHE A 291 -10.65 29.89 -15.14
C PHE A 291 -11.88 30.45 -14.42
N ASP A 292 -12.78 29.59 -13.95
CA ASP A 292 -13.96 29.99 -13.17
C ASP A 292 -13.64 30.18 -11.68
N LEU A 293 -12.66 29.42 -11.17
CA LEU A 293 -12.18 29.49 -9.79
C LEU A 293 -10.66 29.30 -9.78
N ILE A 294 -9.97 30.08 -8.95
CA ILE A 294 -8.55 29.89 -8.68
C ILE A 294 -8.40 29.51 -7.20
N VAL A 295 -7.62 28.47 -6.91
CA VAL A 295 -7.24 28.08 -5.54
C VAL A 295 -5.77 28.40 -5.33
N LEU A 296 -5.48 29.12 -4.25
CA LEU A 296 -4.13 29.44 -3.82
C LEU A 296 -3.84 28.74 -2.49
N GLU A 297 -3.00 27.72 -2.52
CA GLU A 297 -2.53 27.02 -1.32
C GLU A 297 -1.18 27.59 -0.86
N THR A 298 -1.09 27.95 0.42
CA THR A 298 0.16 28.39 1.04
C THR A 298 1.04 27.23 1.50
N SER A 299 2.31 27.52 1.76
CA SER A 299 3.13 26.62 2.57
C SER A 299 2.59 26.53 4.02
N GLY A 300 3.11 25.59 4.82
CA GLY A 300 2.71 25.48 6.23
C GLY A 300 3.02 26.75 7.02
N ILE A 301 2.00 27.41 7.56
CA ILE A 301 2.15 28.69 8.24
C ILE A 301 2.32 28.58 9.75
N GLY A 302 2.91 29.63 10.35
CA GLY A 302 2.91 29.86 11.79
C GLY A 302 1.56 30.40 12.31
N GLN A 303 1.53 30.81 13.58
CA GLN A 303 0.30 31.33 14.21
C GLN A 303 -0.06 32.76 13.75
N SER A 304 0.89 33.53 13.22
CA SER A 304 0.75 34.97 12.92
C SER A 304 0.82 35.34 11.43
N ASP A 305 0.74 34.36 10.52
CA ASP A 305 0.86 34.61 9.07
C ASP A 305 -0.54 34.82 8.45
N THR A 306 -0.74 35.98 7.83
CA THR A 306 -2.03 36.38 7.21
C THR A 306 -1.89 36.76 5.73
N GLU A 307 -0.72 36.56 5.12
CA GLU A 307 -0.39 37.00 3.74
C GLU A 307 -1.36 36.48 2.66
N ILE A 308 -2.04 35.36 2.92
CA ILE A 308 -3.02 34.79 2.00
C ILE A 308 -4.21 35.72 1.76
N MET A 309 -4.53 36.58 2.75
CA MET A 309 -5.67 37.50 2.68
C MET A 309 -5.47 38.59 1.62
N ASP A 310 -4.23 38.98 1.35
CA ASP A 310 -3.91 40.00 0.35
C ASP A 310 -4.11 39.49 -1.10
N HIS A 311 -4.27 38.18 -1.26
CA HIS A 311 -4.31 37.50 -2.56
C HIS A 311 -5.56 36.64 -2.77
N SER A 312 -6.53 36.64 -1.84
CA SER A 312 -7.74 35.82 -1.92
C SER A 312 -9.02 36.62 -1.62
N ASP A 313 -10.13 36.22 -2.24
CA ASP A 313 -11.46 36.80 -2.00
C ASP A 313 -12.18 36.11 -0.84
N VAL A 314 -11.91 34.81 -0.66
CA VAL A 314 -12.40 33.97 0.43
C VAL A 314 -11.23 33.14 0.95
N SER A 315 -11.14 32.99 2.26
CA SER A 315 -10.06 32.32 2.96
C SER A 315 -10.54 31.11 3.76
N LEU A 316 -9.83 30.00 3.63
CA LEU A 316 -10.01 28.76 4.38
C LEU A 316 -8.81 28.52 5.28
N TYR A 317 -9.04 28.46 6.60
CA TYR A 317 -8.04 28.03 7.56
C TYR A 317 -8.19 26.54 7.90
N VAL A 318 -7.17 25.74 7.59
CA VAL A 318 -7.15 24.31 7.88
C VAL A 318 -6.26 24.03 9.09
N MET A 319 -6.83 23.40 10.11
CA MET A 319 -6.12 23.02 11.33
C MET A 319 -6.42 21.58 11.75
N THR A 320 -5.71 21.07 12.75
CA THR A 320 -5.99 19.76 13.37
C THR A 320 -6.59 19.95 14.76
N PRO A 321 -7.19 18.90 15.36
CA PRO A 321 -7.60 18.92 16.77
C PRO A 321 -6.46 19.14 17.77
N GLU A 322 -5.19 19.01 17.34
CA GLU A 322 -4.01 19.06 18.20
C GLU A 322 -3.35 20.45 18.16
N PHE A 323 -3.98 21.45 18.80
CA PHE A 323 -3.47 22.83 18.87
C PHE A 323 -2.91 23.23 20.26
N GLY A 324 -2.84 22.26 21.20
CA GLY A 324 -2.41 22.51 22.58
C GLY A 324 -3.56 22.97 23.47
N ALA A 325 -3.31 23.95 24.33
CA ALA A 325 -4.35 24.51 25.21
C ALA A 325 -5.30 25.44 24.44
N ALA A 326 -6.56 25.56 24.90
CA ALA A 326 -7.54 26.47 24.28
C ALA A 326 -7.06 27.94 24.19
N THR A 327 -6.22 28.39 25.12
CA THR A 327 -5.61 29.73 25.10
C THR A 327 -4.62 29.96 23.96
N GLN A 328 -4.19 28.91 23.25
CA GLN A 328 -3.38 29.06 22.04
C GLN A 328 -4.23 29.55 20.86
N LEU A 329 -5.54 29.32 20.86
CA LEU A 329 -6.43 29.77 19.80
C LEU A 329 -6.50 31.30 19.74
N GLU A 330 -6.33 31.98 20.88
CA GLU A 330 -6.25 33.45 20.98
C GLU A 330 -5.02 34.05 20.28
N LYS A 331 -4.05 33.22 19.88
CA LYS A 331 -2.82 33.65 19.20
C LYS A 331 -2.80 33.34 17.71
N ILE A 332 -3.85 32.69 17.21
CA ILE A 332 -3.94 32.30 15.81
C ILE A 332 -4.66 33.41 15.07
N ASP A 333 -3.90 34.28 14.42
CA ASP A 333 -4.44 35.45 13.69
C ASP A 333 -5.43 35.00 12.61
N MET A 334 -5.19 33.87 11.96
CA MET A 334 -6.13 33.33 10.96
C MET A 334 -7.53 33.03 11.51
N LEU A 335 -7.75 32.87 12.81
CA LEU A 335 -9.10 32.74 13.36
C LEU A 335 -9.87 34.08 13.40
N ASP A 336 -9.17 35.21 13.35
CA ASP A 336 -9.78 36.54 13.20
C ASP A 336 -10.17 36.82 11.75
N PHE A 337 -9.41 36.30 10.78
CA PHE A 337 -9.57 36.66 9.37
C PHE A 337 -10.24 35.61 8.49
N ALA A 338 -10.18 34.32 8.85
CA ALA A 338 -10.70 33.25 8.01
C ALA A 338 -12.23 33.35 7.83
N ASP A 339 -12.69 33.22 6.58
CA ASP A 339 -14.12 33.13 6.28
C ASP A 339 -14.69 31.77 6.69
N VAL A 340 -13.90 30.71 6.51
CA VAL A 340 -14.27 29.34 6.85
C VAL A 340 -13.10 28.64 7.54
N VAL A 341 -13.39 27.85 8.57
CA VAL A 341 -12.39 27.06 9.29
C VAL A 341 -12.70 25.58 9.15
N ALA A 342 -11.71 24.82 8.67
CA ALA A 342 -11.76 23.36 8.63
C ALA A 342 -10.87 22.75 9.71
N ILE A 343 -11.48 22.02 10.64
CA ILE A 343 -10.76 21.18 11.60
C ILE A 343 -10.60 19.81 10.97
N ASN A 344 -9.54 19.63 10.18
CA ASN A 344 -9.24 18.41 9.47
C ASN A 344 -8.62 17.36 10.41
N LYS A 345 -8.60 16.09 9.98
CA LYS A 345 -8.25 14.94 10.85
C LYS A 345 -9.19 14.85 12.05
N PHE A 346 -10.48 15.08 11.79
CA PHE A 346 -11.53 15.04 12.81
C PHE A 346 -11.72 13.65 13.44
N ASP A 347 -11.03 12.63 12.90
CA ASP A 347 -10.91 11.29 13.49
C ASP A 347 -9.94 11.22 14.68
N LYS A 348 -9.15 12.27 14.93
CA LYS A 348 -8.22 12.34 16.05
C LYS A 348 -8.95 12.56 17.37
N ARG A 349 -8.34 12.07 18.45
CA ARG A 349 -8.87 12.24 19.81
C ARG A 349 -8.98 13.72 20.16
N GLY A 350 -10.08 14.11 20.78
CA GLY A 350 -10.33 15.49 21.18
C GLY A 350 -10.93 16.37 20.09
N ALA A 351 -11.25 15.84 18.90
CA ALA A 351 -11.89 16.58 17.81
C ALA A 351 -13.19 17.30 18.21
N LEU A 352 -14.04 16.66 19.03
CA LEU A 352 -15.28 17.25 19.52
C LEU A 352 -15.04 18.42 20.51
N ASP A 353 -14.01 18.32 21.35
CA ASP A 353 -13.61 19.44 22.21
C ASP A 353 -12.95 20.55 21.38
N ALA A 354 -12.12 20.19 20.41
CA ALA A 354 -11.47 21.09 19.48
C ALA A 354 -12.49 21.96 18.72
N ILE A 355 -13.52 21.36 18.13
CA ILE A 355 -14.54 22.14 17.41
C ILE A 355 -15.31 23.07 18.33
N ARG A 356 -15.62 22.64 19.55
CA ARG A 356 -16.28 23.49 20.54
C ARG A 356 -15.40 24.70 20.90
N ASP A 357 -14.12 24.47 21.15
CA ASP A 357 -13.20 25.51 21.61
C ASP A 357 -12.87 26.49 20.48
N VAL A 358 -12.71 26.00 19.24
CA VAL A 358 -12.55 26.84 18.04
C VAL A 358 -13.83 27.65 17.76
N ARG A 359 -15.02 27.05 17.86
CA ARG A 359 -16.29 27.79 17.72
C ARG A 359 -16.42 28.90 18.77
N LYS A 360 -16.08 28.63 20.03
CA LYS A 360 -16.08 29.64 21.09
C LYS A 360 -15.11 30.77 20.79
N GLN A 361 -13.90 30.45 20.33
CA GLN A 361 -12.91 31.47 19.99
C GLN A 361 -13.37 32.30 18.78
N PHE A 362 -13.89 31.65 17.73
CA PHE A 362 -14.42 32.34 16.55
C PHE A 362 -15.57 33.28 16.91
N LYS A 363 -16.52 32.86 17.76
CA LYS A 363 -17.58 33.76 18.26
C LYS A 363 -17.02 35.02 18.94
N ARG A 364 -15.95 34.87 19.72
CA ARG A 364 -15.30 35.99 20.42
C ARG A 364 -14.58 36.93 19.46
N ASN A 365 -13.86 36.37 18.49
CA ASN A 365 -13.11 37.14 17.50
C ASN A 365 -14.03 37.98 16.59
N HIS A 366 -15.25 37.50 16.33
CA HIS A 366 -16.22 38.11 15.41
C HIS A 366 -17.44 38.74 16.11
N ASP A 367 -17.45 38.84 17.44
CA ASP A 367 -18.57 39.37 18.25
C ASP A 367 -19.94 38.68 18.01
N LEU A 368 -19.94 37.39 17.65
CA LEU A 368 -21.12 36.60 17.30
C LEU A 368 -21.75 35.87 18.51
N TRP A 369 -22.14 36.63 19.54
CA TRP A 369 -22.60 36.07 20.83
C TRP A 369 -23.92 35.29 20.76
N GLU A 370 -24.83 35.69 19.87
CA GLU A 370 -26.15 35.07 19.70
C GLU A 370 -26.19 33.98 18.62
N ALA A 371 -25.10 33.81 17.84
CA ALA A 371 -25.04 32.81 16.77
C ALA A 371 -25.07 31.39 17.35
N THR A 372 -25.90 30.54 16.77
CA THR A 372 -25.93 29.11 17.04
C THR A 372 -24.72 28.40 16.44
N ASP A 373 -24.35 27.24 16.96
CA ASP A 373 -23.18 26.50 16.47
C ASP A 373 -23.31 26.03 15.01
N ALA A 374 -24.54 25.92 14.50
CA ALA A 374 -24.83 25.56 13.10
C ALA A 374 -24.65 26.73 12.13
N GLU A 375 -24.71 27.98 12.61
CA GLU A 375 -24.53 29.19 11.81
C GLU A 375 -23.06 29.57 11.65
N LEU A 376 -22.17 28.99 12.45
CA LEU A 376 -20.75 29.30 12.40
C LEU A 376 -20.05 28.52 11.27
N PRO A 377 -19.15 29.16 10.50
CA PRO A 377 -18.45 28.53 9.38
C PRO A 377 -17.27 27.65 9.83
N ILE A 378 -17.49 26.79 10.84
CA ILE A 378 -16.48 25.88 11.40
C ILE A 378 -16.95 24.44 11.20
N VAL A 379 -16.21 23.71 10.37
CA VAL A 379 -16.56 22.35 9.93
C VAL A 379 -15.47 21.35 10.33
N GLY A 380 -15.88 20.24 10.93
CA GLY A 380 -15.02 19.09 11.18
C GLY A 380 -14.90 18.24 9.92
N THR A 381 -13.68 17.92 9.48
CA THR A 381 -13.44 17.22 8.21
C THR A 381 -12.43 16.09 8.34
N ILE A 382 -12.54 15.09 7.47
CA ILE A 382 -11.60 13.97 7.36
C ILE A 382 -11.24 13.80 5.89
N ALA A 383 -10.30 14.60 5.38
CA ALA A 383 -9.91 14.56 3.96
C ALA A 383 -9.31 13.21 3.52
N SER A 384 -8.87 12.35 4.45
CA SER A 384 -8.39 11.00 4.14
C SER A 384 -9.52 9.98 3.94
N GLN A 385 -10.76 10.33 4.31
CA GLN A 385 -11.93 9.47 4.17
C GLN A 385 -12.64 9.80 2.86
N PHE A 386 -12.75 8.81 1.98
CA PHE A 386 -13.46 8.96 0.72
C PHE A 386 -14.93 9.35 0.96
N ASN A 387 -15.39 10.39 0.26
CA ASN A 387 -16.75 10.92 0.38
C ASN A 387 -17.14 11.28 1.83
N ASP A 388 -16.21 11.84 2.60
CA ASP A 388 -16.46 12.34 3.95
C ASP A 388 -17.62 13.36 3.98
N PRO A 389 -18.67 13.15 4.81
CA PRO A 389 -19.77 14.09 4.95
C PRO A 389 -19.34 15.46 5.44
N GLY A 390 -18.33 15.54 6.31
CA GLY A 390 -17.78 16.81 6.80
C GLY A 390 -17.18 17.64 5.68
N THR A 391 -16.41 17.00 4.80
CA THR A 391 -15.82 17.64 3.62
C THR A 391 -16.88 18.04 2.59
N ASN A 392 -17.99 17.30 2.48
CA ASN A 392 -19.15 17.71 1.67
C ASN A 392 -19.78 19.01 2.21
N GLN A 393 -19.98 19.11 3.52
CA GLN A 393 -20.50 20.33 4.17
C GLN A 393 -19.54 21.51 3.99
N LEU A 394 -18.23 21.28 4.14
CA LEU A 394 -17.21 22.30 3.92
C LEU A 394 -17.26 22.85 2.49
N PHE A 395 -17.36 21.98 1.48
CA PHE A 395 -17.45 22.40 0.09
C PHE A 395 -18.68 23.27 -0.18
N ILE A 396 -19.85 22.88 0.35
CA ILE A 396 -21.08 23.69 0.22
C ILE A 396 -20.88 25.07 0.87
N ALA A 397 -20.34 25.11 2.09
CA ALA A 397 -20.10 26.36 2.81
C ALA A 397 -19.16 27.30 2.03
N LEU A 398 -18.08 26.76 1.46
CA LEU A 398 -17.12 27.52 0.65
C LEU A 398 -17.74 28.06 -0.64
N MET A 399 -18.49 27.23 -1.38
CA MET A 399 -19.13 27.67 -2.62
C MET A 399 -20.18 28.76 -2.37
N ASN A 400 -20.96 28.65 -1.29
CA ASN A 400 -21.91 29.69 -0.89
C ASN A 400 -21.18 30.99 -0.51
N CYS A 401 -20.12 30.90 0.31
CA CYS A 401 -19.33 32.07 0.71
C CYS A 401 -18.69 32.77 -0.50
N LEU A 402 -18.12 32.01 -1.43
CA LEU A 402 -17.58 32.53 -2.69
C LEU A 402 -18.66 33.21 -3.53
N ALA A 403 -19.83 32.59 -3.70
CA ALA A 403 -20.93 33.16 -4.46
C ALA A 403 -21.44 34.47 -3.84
N GLU A 404 -21.53 34.55 -2.52
CA GLU A 404 -21.95 35.76 -1.80
C GLU A 404 -20.93 36.90 -1.91
N ARG A 405 -19.64 36.62 -1.69
CA ARG A 405 -18.57 37.64 -1.70
C ARG A 405 -18.23 38.13 -3.11
N THR A 406 -18.14 37.23 -4.07
CA THR A 406 -17.64 37.53 -5.42
C THR A 406 -18.74 37.69 -6.46
N LYS A 407 -19.99 37.34 -6.12
CA LYS A 407 -21.14 37.28 -7.05
C LYS A 407 -20.94 36.28 -8.20
N ALA A 408 -20.01 35.35 -8.06
CA ALA A 408 -19.75 34.32 -9.06
C ALA A 408 -20.92 33.34 -9.18
N PRO A 409 -21.23 32.84 -10.40
CA PRO A 409 -22.39 32.00 -10.65
C PRO A 409 -22.10 30.52 -10.29
N PHE A 410 -21.83 30.23 -9.01
CA PHE A 410 -21.56 28.87 -8.53
C PHE A 410 -22.82 28.08 -8.15
N GLY A 411 -24.02 28.67 -8.12
CA GLY A 411 -25.25 27.94 -7.77
C GLY A 411 -25.20 27.28 -6.37
N VAL A 412 -26.21 26.48 -6.02
CA VAL A 412 -26.21 25.69 -4.77
C VAL A 412 -25.76 24.26 -5.09
N PRO A 413 -24.64 23.77 -4.55
CA PRO A 413 -24.18 22.41 -4.84
C PRO A 413 -25.17 21.36 -4.30
N THR A 414 -25.58 20.41 -5.14
CA THR A 414 -26.43 19.29 -4.75
C THR A 414 -25.57 18.09 -4.34
N ILE A 415 -25.11 18.10 -3.09
CA ILE A 415 -24.37 16.98 -2.49
C ILE A 415 -25.16 16.46 -1.29
N PRO A 416 -25.34 15.14 -1.10
CA PRO A 416 -26.01 14.58 0.07
C PRO A 416 -25.34 15.05 1.37
N SER A 417 -26.10 15.68 2.27
CA SER A 417 -25.55 16.36 3.46
C SER A 417 -26.14 15.89 4.80
N GLU A 418 -26.96 14.84 4.83
CA GLU A 418 -27.76 14.49 6.03
C GLU A 418 -27.06 13.59 7.06
N GLU A 419 -25.87 13.07 6.79
CA GLU A 419 -25.15 12.22 7.76
C GLU A 419 -24.02 13.00 8.47
N SER A 420 -23.94 12.87 9.79
CA SER A 420 -22.76 13.31 10.56
C SER A 420 -21.55 12.44 10.20
N SER A 421 -20.36 13.03 10.10
CA SER A 421 -19.11 12.28 9.89
C SER A 421 -18.85 11.35 11.08
N GLU A 422 -19.34 10.10 11.01
CA GLU A 422 -19.03 9.03 11.94
C GLU A 422 -18.04 8.07 11.28
N LYS A 423 -16.83 7.96 11.85
CA LYS A 423 -15.80 7.07 11.32
C LYS A 423 -15.99 5.64 11.81
N LEU A 424 -15.95 4.70 10.87
CA LEU A 424 -15.66 3.29 11.14
C LEU A 424 -14.17 3.13 11.48
N PHE A 425 -13.83 3.05 12.76
CA PHE A 425 -12.46 2.80 13.18
C PHE A 425 -12.04 1.36 12.83
N VAL A 426 -10.98 1.20 12.03
CA VAL A 426 -10.32 -0.11 11.84
C VAL A 426 -9.90 -0.66 13.21
N ILE A 427 -9.15 0.15 13.97
CA ILE A 427 -8.76 -0.17 15.34
C ILE A 427 -9.51 0.75 16.30
N PRO A 428 -10.37 0.23 17.19
CA PRO A 428 -11.08 1.05 18.17
C PRO A 428 -10.10 1.87 19.03
N PRO A 429 -10.41 3.14 19.38
CA PRO A 429 -9.52 4.00 20.17
C PRO A 429 -9.03 3.37 21.48
N LYS A 430 -9.89 2.57 22.14
CA LYS A 430 -9.56 1.83 23.38
C LYS A 430 -8.49 0.75 23.20
N ARG A 431 -8.20 0.33 21.97
CA ARG A 431 -7.21 -0.70 21.64
C ARG A 431 -5.92 -0.14 21.05
N THR A 432 -5.74 1.18 20.98
CA THR A 432 -4.56 1.82 20.36
C THR A 432 -3.19 1.35 20.88
N ARG A 433 -3.11 0.82 22.11
CA ARG A 433 -1.86 0.33 22.74
C ARG A 433 -1.66 -1.19 22.65
N TYR A 434 -2.41 -1.91 21.81
CA TYR A 434 -2.36 -3.36 21.68
C TYR A 434 -0.95 -3.95 21.53
N LEU A 435 -0.07 -3.33 20.71
CA LEU A 435 1.31 -3.78 20.55
C LEU A 435 2.14 -3.65 21.85
N SER A 436 1.93 -2.59 22.63
CA SER A 436 2.57 -2.42 23.93
C SER A 436 2.08 -3.48 24.92
N GLU A 437 0.76 -3.74 24.94
CA GLU A 437 0.16 -4.77 25.79
C GLU A 437 0.71 -6.16 25.45
N ILE A 438 0.87 -6.50 24.16
CA ILE A 438 1.51 -7.75 23.73
C ILE A 438 2.96 -7.83 24.22
N ALA A 439 3.73 -6.75 24.04
CA ALA A 439 5.14 -6.73 24.45
C ALA A 439 5.29 -6.88 25.97
N GLU A 440 4.43 -6.22 26.76
CA GLU A 440 4.38 -6.34 28.22
C GLU A 440 4.04 -7.78 28.66
N GLN A 441 3.01 -8.40 28.06
CA GLN A 441 2.62 -9.77 28.37
C GLN A 441 3.72 -10.80 28.03
N ILE A 442 4.43 -10.62 26.91
CA ILE A 442 5.54 -11.51 26.55
C ILE A 442 6.71 -11.37 27.53
N ARG A 443 7.02 -10.15 27.99
CA ARG A 443 8.07 -9.92 28.99
C ARG A 443 7.68 -10.52 30.34
N ALA A 444 6.45 -10.28 30.80
CA ALA A 444 5.92 -10.88 32.02
C ALA A 444 5.96 -12.42 31.96
N TYR A 445 5.60 -13.02 30.82
CA TYR A 445 5.72 -14.46 30.63
C TYR A 445 7.16 -14.98 30.74
N ASN A 446 8.14 -14.20 30.26
CA ASN A 446 9.56 -14.57 30.35
C ASN A 446 10.07 -14.44 31.78
N GLU A 447 9.68 -13.40 32.51
CA GLU A 447 10.00 -13.24 33.93
C GLU A 447 9.41 -14.39 34.75
N TRP A 448 8.12 -14.68 34.56
CA TRP A 448 7.44 -15.84 35.14
C TRP A 448 8.13 -17.16 34.78
N THR A 449 8.63 -17.32 33.54
CA THR A 449 9.39 -18.51 33.14
C THR A 449 10.66 -18.68 33.99
N GLU A 450 11.41 -17.61 34.24
CA GLU A 450 12.63 -17.68 35.06
C GLU A 450 12.32 -17.95 36.53
N GLU A 451 11.25 -17.35 37.07
CA GLU A 451 10.76 -17.63 38.43
C GLU A 451 10.38 -19.12 38.58
N GLN A 452 9.55 -19.64 37.67
CA GLN A 452 9.12 -21.04 37.70
C GLN A 452 10.29 -22.01 37.47
N ALA A 453 11.24 -21.66 36.61
CA ALA A 453 12.46 -22.44 36.44
C ALA A 453 13.30 -22.47 37.73
N ALA A 454 13.43 -21.36 38.45
CA ALA A 454 14.13 -21.34 39.72
C ALA A 454 13.42 -22.22 40.77
N THR A 455 12.10 -22.08 40.91
CA THR A 455 11.27 -22.89 41.82
C THR A 455 11.35 -24.39 41.49
N ALA A 456 11.29 -24.77 40.22
CA ALA A 456 11.44 -26.16 39.79
C ALA A 456 12.81 -26.76 40.16
N GLY A 457 13.88 -25.97 40.01
CA GLY A 457 15.23 -26.37 40.42
C GLY A 457 15.37 -26.54 41.94
N GLN A 458 14.74 -25.66 42.72
CA GLN A 458 14.69 -25.77 44.18
C GLN A 458 13.93 -27.04 44.61
N LEU A 459 12.78 -27.30 44.00
CA LEU A 459 11.98 -28.50 44.27
C LEU A 459 12.78 -29.77 44.01
N GLN A 460 13.41 -29.88 42.84
CA GLN A 460 14.28 -31.01 42.51
C GLN A 460 15.43 -31.18 43.51
N SER A 461 16.04 -30.07 43.94
CA SER A 461 17.13 -30.11 44.93
C SER A 461 16.66 -30.61 46.28
N LEU A 462 15.49 -30.17 46.75
CA LEU A 462 14.87 -30.64 48.00
C LEU A 462 14.56 -32.13 47.93
N GLN A 463 13.97 -32.59 46.81
CA GLN A 463 13.69 -34.01 46.57
C GLN A 463 14.97 -34.85 46.54
N GLU A 464 16.03 -34.36 45.92
CA GLU A 464 17.31 -35.06 45.86
C GLU A 464 17.98 -35.14 47.25
N VAL A 465 17.92 -34.08 48.05
CA VAL A 465 18.41 -34.11 49.44
C VAL A 465 17.61 -35.11 50.27
N GLN A 466 16.28 -35.14 50.15
CA GLN A 466 15.47 -36.14 50.83
C GLN A 466 15.85 -37.57 50.42
N ARG A 467 16.04 -37.80 49.11
CA ARG A 467 16.47 -39.10 48.56
C ARG A 467 17.84 -39.52 49.08
N LEU A 468 18.78 -38.59 49.25
CA LEU A 468 20.12 -38.89 49.77
C LEU A 468 20.13 -39.13 51.28
N LEU A 469 19.22 -38.51 52.03
CA LEU A 469 19.13 -38.62 53.49
C LEU A 469 18.28 -39.82 53.97
N ASN A 470 17.48 -40.45 53.09
CA ASN A 470 16.56 -41.54 53.42
C ASN A 470 15.70 -41.21 54.66
N ASP A 471 15.81 -42.01 55.74
CA ASP A 471 15.07 -41.87 57.01
C ASP A 471 15.53 -40.70 57.90
N GLY A 472 16.59 -39.97 57.53
CA GLY A 472 17.12 -38.81 58.28
C GLY A 472 16.46 -37.47 57.93
N THR A 473 15.31 -37.49 57.25
CA THR A 473 14.63 -36.30 56.73
C THR A 473 13.99 -35.48 57.85
N SER A 474 14.38 -34.22 57.99
CA SER A 474 13.79 -33.32 58.99
C SER A 474 12.40 -32.85 58.56
N GLU A 475 11.49 -32.64 59.53
CA GLU A 475 10.15 -32.09 59.27
C GLU A 475 10.21 -30.72 58.57
N ALA A 476 11.26 -29.94 58.84
CA ALA A 476 11.53 -28.68 58.17
C ALA A 476 11.76 -28.85 56.66
N LEU A 477 12.47 -29.91 56.24
CA LEU A 477 12.72 -30.18 54.82
C LEU A 477 11.44 -30.61 54.09
N ASN A 478 10.62 -31.48 54.70
CA ASN A 478 9.34 -31.90 54.16
C ASN A 478 8.35 -30.73 54.06
N THR A 479 8.36 -29.84 55.04
CA THR A 479 7.55 -28.61 55.01
C THR A 479 8.00 -27.71 53.88
N LYS A 480 9.32 -27.50 53.72
CA LYS A 480 9.84 -26.63 52.67
C LYS A 480 9.60 -27.18 51.26
N GLU A 481 9.71 -28.48 51.07
CA GLU A 481 9.35 -29.12 49.79
C GLU A 481 7.89 -28.88 49.43
N LYS A 482 6.96 -29.06 50.38
CA LYS A 482 5.53 -28.79 50.17
C LYS A 482 5.28 -27.32 49.83
N GLU A 483 5.94 -26.38 50.49
CA GLU A 483 5.85 -24.94 50.18
C GLU A 483 6.29 -24.67 48.74
N VAL A 484 7.50 -25.09 48.36
CA VAL A 484 8.06 -24.85 47.01
C VAL A 484 7.22 -25.56 45.94
N ARG A 485 6.66 -26.73 46.24
CA ARG A 485 5.74 -27.43 45.33
C ARG A 485 4.45 -26.65 45.08
N MET A 486 3.94 -25.92 46.06
CA MET A 486 2.75 -25.06 45.88
C MET A 486 3.05 -23.76 45.12
N GLU A 487 4.31 -23.31 45.10
CA GLU A 487 4.74 -22.14 44.33
C GLU A 487 4.96 -22.45 42.83
N LEU A 488 5.18 -23.73 42.50
CA LEU A 488 5.34 -24.20 41.12
C LEU A 488 3.97 -24.39 40.45
N ASP A 489 3.81 -23.90 39.22
CA ASP A 489 2.60 -24.07 38.42
C ASP A 489 2.32 -25.58 38.25
N PRO A 490 1.11 -26.05 38.60
CA PRO A 490 0.78 -27.47 38.52
C PRO A 490 0.99 -28.09 37.14
N LYS A 491 0.81 -27.32 36.06
CA LYS A 491 1.03 -27.80 34.68
C LYS A 491 2.50 -27.97 34.36
N ILE A 492 3.37 -27.15 34.96
CA ILE A 492 4.83 -27.32 34.81
C ILE A 492 5.26 -28.57 35.57
N LEU A 493 4.77 -28.77 36.79
CA LEU A 493 5.07 -29.97 37.56
C LEU A 493 4.62 -31.23 36.81
N GLU A 494 3.37 -31.25 36.33
CA GLU A 494 2.84 -32.36 35.52
C GLU A 494 3.71 -32.60 34.28
N TRP A 495 4.10 -31.54 33.56
CA TRP A 495 4.96 -31.67 32.37
C TRP A 495 6.35 -32.22 32.71
N LEU A 496 6.96 -31.78 33.82
CA LEU A 496 8.28 -32.27 34.28
C LEU A 496 8.23 -33.74 34.67
N GLU A 497 7.16 -34.17 35.34
CA GLU A 497 6.94 -35.57 35.73
C GLU A 497 6.75 -36.47 34.49
N HIS A 498 6.07 -35.98 33.44
CA HIS A 498 5.85 -36.73 32.19
C HIS A 498 6.98 -36.57 31.14
N TRP A 499 7.95 -35.69 31.37
CA TRP A 499 9.06 -35.45 30.43
C TRP A 499 9.83 -36.74 30.06
N PRO A 500 10.17 -37.66 31.00
CA PRO A 500 10.86 -38.89 30.66
C PRO A 500 10.09 -39.75 29.65
N GLU A 501 8.78 -39.86 29.80
CA GLU A 501 7.90 -40.62 28.89
C GLU A 501 7.79 -39.94 27.53
N LEU A 502 7.62 -38.61 27.51
CA LEU A 502 7.59 -37.83 26.27
C LEU A 502 8.91 -37.97 25.51
N LYS A 503 10.05 -37.86 26.20
CA LYS A 503 11.38 -38.03 25.62
C LYS A 503 11.54 -39.44 25.02
N ALA A 504 11.17 -40.48 25.78
CA ALA A 504 11.24 -41.87 25.31
C ALA A 504 10.46 -42.07 24.01
N ARG A 505 9.25 -41.49 23.90
CA ARG A 505 8.45 -41.57 22.65
C ARG A 505 9.14 -41.01 21.41
N TYR A 506 10.01 -40.01 21.55
CA TYR A 506 10.80 -39.47 20.42
C TYR A 506 12.05 -40.32 20.11
N GLU A 507 12.49 -41.16 21.05
CA GLU A 507 13.63 -42.08 20.89
C GLU A 507 13.19 -43.46 20.35
N GLU A 508 11.92 -43.83 20.51
CA GLU A 508 11.29 -45.00 19.87
C GLU A 508 11.39 -44.96 18.35
N ALA A 509 11.42 -46.12 17.67
CA ALA A 509 11.55 -46.19 16.21
C ALA A 509 10.39 -45.50 15.44
N ILE A 510 9.19 -45.54 16.00
CA ILE A 510 7.97 -44.98 15.39
C ILE A 510 7.29 -44.05 16.40
N TYR A 511 7.02 -42.82 15.97
CA TYR A 511 6.19 -41.87 16.70
C TYR A 511 4.77 -41.88 16.13
N THR A 512 3.78 -42.11 16.98
CA THR A 512 2.36 -42.14 16.62
C THR A 512 1.64 -40.92 17.19
N PHE A 513 0.91 -40.19 16.36
CA PHE A 513 0.05 -39.09 16.79
C PHE A 513 -1.22 -39.00 15.96
N GLN A 514 -2.26 -38.40 16.51
CA GLN A 514 -3.55 -38.28 15.84
C GLN A 514 -3.72 -36.95 15.11
N VAL A 515 -4.18 -37.02 13.86
CA VAL A 515 -4.61 -35.85 13.07
C VAL A 515 -6.03 -36.10 12.59
N ARG A 516 -6.98 -35.28 13.05
CA ARG A 516 -8.41 -35.38 12.69
C ARG A 516 -8.97 -36.80 12.90
N GLY A 517 -8.56 -37.46 13.99
CA GLY A 517 -8.99 -38.81 14.36
C GLY A 517 -8.31 -39.95 13.61
N LYS A 518 -7.28 -39.66 12.79
CA LYS A 518 -6.46 -40.69 12.13
C LYS A 518 -5.10 -40.77 12.78
N ASP A 519 -4.65 -42.00 13.07
CA ASP A 519 -3.29 -42.25 13.54
C ASP A 519 -2.31 -42.02 12.38
N ILE A 520 -1.29 -41.19 12.63
CA ILE A 520 -0.16 -40.96 11.75
C ILE A 520 1.08 -41.52 12.44
N ASN A 521 1.72 -42.47 11.76
CA ASN A 521 2.95 -43.11 12.20
C ASN A 521 4.12 -42.52 11.41
N ILE A 522 5.15 -42.06 12.11
CA ILE A 522 6.35 -41.48 11.50
C ILE A 522 7.59 -42.15 12.07
N GLU A 523 8.50 -42.59 11.19
CA GLU A 523 9.81 -43.06 11.60
C GLU A 523 10.59 -41.92 12.27
N THR A 524 11.16 -42.13 13.45
CA THR A 524 11.85 -41.06 14.20
C THR A 524 13.31 -40.90 13.78
N HIS A 525 13.87 -41.89 13.09
CA HIS A 525 15.27 -41.92 12.68
C HIS A 525 15.39 -42.05 11.16
N LYS A 526 16.56 -41.66 10.63
CA LYS A 526 16.96 -41.93 9.25
C LYS A 526 18.36 -42.53 9.26
N GLU A 527 18.52 -43.69 8.65
CA GLU A 527 19.82 -44.32 8.52
C GLU A 527 20.69 -43.58 7.51
N SER A 528 21.93 -43.27 7.91
CA SER A 528 22.95 -42.66 7.04
C SER A 528 23.70 -43.71 6.22
N LEU A 529 24.50 -43.28 5.23
CA LEU A 529 25.39 -44.17 4.47
C LEU A 529 26.42 -44.91 5.33
N SER A 530 26.69 -44.44 6.55
CA SER A 530 27.57 -45.09 7.53
C SER A 530 26.80 -45.94 8.56
N HIS A 531 25.52 -46.23 8.30
CA HIS A 531 24.64 -47.00 9.18
C HIS A 531 24.35 -46.36 10.56
N LEU A 532 24.63 -45.06 10.70
CA LEU A 532 24.21 -44.31 11.89
C LEU A 532 22.72 -44.00 11.80
N GLN A 533 21.98 -44.29 12.87
CA GLN A 533 20.58 -43.90 13.05
C GLN A 533 20.52 -42.43 13.45
N ILE A 534 20.30 -41.53 12.49
CA ILE A 534 20.24 -40.09 12.74
C ILE A 534 18.81 -39.73 13.18
N PRO A 535 18.61 -39.21 14.41
CA PRO A 535 17.28 -38.82 14.85
C PRO A 535 16.78 -37.62 14.02
N LYS A 536 15.51 -37.66 13.59
CA LYS A 536 14.84 -36.52 12.96
C LYS A 536 14.71 -35.36 13.96
N ILE A 537 14.50 -35.65 15.24
CA ILE A 537 14.46 -34.69 16.35
C ILE A 537 15.43 -35.12 17.44
N ALA A 538 16.44 -34.30 17.72
CA ALA A 538 17.37 -34.55 18.83
C ALA A 538 16.82 -33.98 20.14
N THR A 539 16.50 -34.84 21.10
CA THR A 539 16.03 -34.41 22.44
C THR A 539 17.19 -33.90 23.30
N PRO A 540 16.96 -32.89 24.18
CA PRO A 540 18.00 -32.36 25.05
C PRO A 540 18.49 -33.39 26.08
N ARG A 541 19.76 -33.27 26.49
CA ARG A 541 20.39 -34.05 27.57
C ARG A 541 20.34 -33.32 28.92
N ILE A 542 19.35 -32.47 29.12
CA ILE A 542 19.16 -31.66 30.34
C ILE A 542 18.52 -32.54 31.42
N THR A 543 19.10 -32.55 32.62
CA THR A 543 18.59 -33.28 33.79
C THR A 543 18.08 -32.37 34.90
N GLY A 544 18.57 -31.13 34.97
CA GLY A 544 18.12 -30.13 35.94
C GLY A 544 16.73 -29.61 35.61
N TRP A 545 15.82 -29.64 36.58
CA TRP A 545 14.44 -29.15 36.43
C TRP A 545 14.37 -27.66 36.13
N SER A 546 15.36 -26.88 36.56
CA SER A 546 15.44 -25.46 36.21
C SER A 546 15.65 -25.23 34.72
N ASP A 547 16.73 -25.78 34.16
CA ASP A 547 17.04 -25.63 32.74
C ASP A 547 15.99 -26.31 31.85
N LEU A 548 15.44 -27.43 32.31
CA LEU A 548 14.40 -28.17 31.58
C LEU A 548 13.09 -27.36 31.53
N THR A 549 12.69 -26.73 32.64
CA THR A 549 11.53 -25.83 32.70
C THR A 549 11.74 -24.65 31.75
N ARG A 550 12.88 -23.96 31.84
CA ARG A 550 13.22 -22.84 30.95
C ARG A 550 13.14 -23.25 29.49
N TRP A 551 13.76 -24.37 29.13
CA TRP A 551 13.74 -24.89 27.76
C TRP A 551 12.32 -25.23 27.29
N SER A 552 11.51 -25.90 28.13
CA SER A 552 10.13 -26.28 27.78
C SER A 552 9.22 -25.07 27.53
N LEU A 553 9.42 -23.97 28.25
CA LEU A 553 8.60 -22.77 28.15
C LEU A 553 9.09 -21.80 27.07
N GLN A 554 10.33 -21.95 26.60
CA GLN A 554 10.95 -21.04 25.61
C GLN A 554 11.18 -21.68 24.23
N GLU A 555 11.53 -22.96 24.16
CA GLU A 555 12.11 -23.58 22.96
C GLU A 555 11.67 -25.02 22.66
N ASN A 556 10.65 -25.52 23.37
CA ASN A 556 10.12 -26.89 23.35
C ASN A 556 10.18 -27.66 22.02
N LEU A 557 10.00 -28.99 22.11
CA LEU A 557 9.88 -29.89 20.95
C LEU A 557 8.92 -29.33 19.88
N PRO A 558 9.19 -29.54 18.58
CA PRO A 558 8.25 -29.16 17.53
C PRO A 558 6.86 -29.72 17.80
N GLY A 559 5.82 -28.93 17.51
CA GLY A 559 4.43 -29.29 17.83
C GLY A 559 4.00 -29.01 19.28
N HIS A 560 4.91 -28.54 20.14
CA HIS A 560 4.59 -28.13 21.51
C HIS A 560 4.77 -26.63 21.68
N PHE A 561 3.93 -26.00 22.50
CA PHE A 561 4.05 -24.58 22.84
C PHE A 561 5.43 -24.27 23.45
N PRO A 562 6.10 -23.15 23.08
CA PRO A 562 5.65 -22.05 22.22
C PRO A 562 5.98 -22.22 20.72
N PHE A 563 6.10 -23.46 20.24
CA PHE A 563 6.30 -23.84 18.83
C PHE A 563 7.56 -23.27 18.18
N THR A 564 8.55 -22.90 18.99
CA THR A 564 9.82 -22.29 18.54
C THR A 564 10.51 -23.17 17.50
N ALA A 565 10.56 -24.48 17.73
CA ALA A 565 11.18 -25.45 16.82
C ALA A 565 10.29 -25.88 15.64
N GLY A 566 8.99 -25.53 15.65
CA GLY A 566 8.04 -25.85 14.59
C GLY A 566 6.62 -26.05 15.14
N ILE A 567 5.60 -25.85 14.30
CA ILE A 567 4.19 -26.02 14.69
C ILE A 567 3.69 -27.46 14.59
N TYR A 568 4.45 -28.33 13.92
CA TYR A 568 4.13 -29.76 13.78
C TYR A 568 5.22 -30.60 14.45
N PRO A 569 4.89 -31.77 15.00
CA PRO A 569 5.87 -32.68 15.60
C PRO A 569 6.98 -33.11 14.63
N PHE A 570 6.62 -33.34 13.37
CA PHE A 570 7.54 -33.72 12.30
C PHE A 570 7.19 -33.01 10.99
N LYS A 571 8.15 -32.99 10.05
CA LYS A 571 7.91 -32.53 8.67
C LYS A 571 7.03 -33.54 7.92
N ARG A 572 6.29 -33.07 6.90
CA ARG A 572 5.51 -33.95 6.00
C ARG A 572 6.46 -34.75 5.10
N GLU A 573 6.17 -36.04 4.88
CA GLU A 573 7.01 -36.93 4.06
C GLU A 573 6.61 -36.98 2.57
N GLY A 574 5.37 -36.62 2.22
CA GLY A 574 4.84 -36.69 0.85
C GLY A 574 4.58 -35.35 0.15
N GLU A 575 4.86 -34.23 0.81
CA GLU A 575 4.62 -32.88 0.26
C GLU A 575 5.84 -32.01 0.54
N ASP A 576 6.72 -31.88 -0.45
CA ASP A 576 7.84 -30.95 -0.40
C ASP A 576 7.30 -29.51 -0.25
N PRO A 577 7.89 -28.68 0.64
CA PRO A 577 7.49 -27.27 0.76
C PRO A 577 7.65 -26.48 -0.54
N ALA A 578 8.45 -26.95 -1.50
CA ALA A 578 8.66 -26.33 -2.80
C ALA A 578 7.34 -25.87 -3.42
N ARG A 579 7.31 -24.59 -3.80
CA ARG A 579 6.18 -23.95 -4.45
C ARG A 579 6.71 -23.20 -5.67
N MET A 580 6.20 -23.55 -6.84
CA MET A 580 6.77 -23.06 -8.10
C MET A 580 6.15 -21.70 -8.44
N PHE A 581 6.96 -20.64 -8.35
CA PHE A 581 6.58 -19.29 -8.74
C PHE A 581 6.64 -19.15 -10.27
N ALA A 582 5.50 -18.85 -10.89
CA ALA A 582 5.40 -18.67 -12.33
C ALA A 582 4.31 -17.64 -12.71
N GLY A 583 4.56 -16.96 -13.82
CA GLY A 583 3.67 -15.99 -14.43
C GLY A 583 4.41 -15.33 -15.59
N GLU A 584 3.96 -15.57 -16.81
CA GLU A 584 4.48 -14.91 -18.02
C GLU A 584 3.44 -14.95 -19.15
N GLY A 585 3.27 -13.82 -19.82
CA GLY A 585 2.36 -13.68 -20.96
C GLY A 585 0.89 -13.88 -20.58
N GLY A 586 0.14 -14.53 -21.47
CA GLY A 586 -1.27 -14.86 -21.24
C GLY A 586 -1.49 -16.11 -20.37
N PRO A 587 -2.75 -16.37 -19.96
CA PRO A 587 -3.13 -17.50 -19.13
C PRO A 587 -2.62 -18.86 -19.64
N GLU A 588 -2.69 -19.11 -20.94
CA GLU A 588 -2.30 -20.38 -21.57
C GLU A 588 -0.79 -20.63 -21.48
N ARG A 589 0.03 -19.59 -21.64
CA ARG A 589 1.50 -19.71 -21.50
C ARG A 589 1.90 -20.03 -20.07
N THR A 590 1.27 -19.35 -19.11
CA THR A 590 1.51 -19.62 -17.68
C THR A 590 0.96 -20.98 -17.26
N ASN A 591 -0.21 -21.39 -17.77
CA ASN A 591 -0.76 -22.72 -17.58
C ASN A 591 0.21 -23.81 -18.07
N LYS A 592 0.77 -23.66 -19.28
CA LYS A 592 1.81 -24.54 -19.81
C LYS A 592 3.03 -24.60 -18.89
N ARG A 593 3.46 -23.46 -18.34
CA ARG A 593 4.55 -23.42 -17.36
C ARG A 593 4.19 -24.18 -16.08
N PHE A 594 2.99 -24.02 -15.54
CA PHE A 594 2.54 -24.76 -14.35
C PHE A 594 2.55 -26.27 -14.57
N HIS A 595 2.08 -26.74 -15.72
CA HIS A 595 2.12 -28.17 -16.08
C HIS A 595 3.55 -28.68 -16.18
N TYR A 596 4.44 -27.92 -16.82
CA TYR A 596 5.86 -28.26 -16.93
C TYR A 596 6.55 -28.37 -15.55
N VAL A 597 6.41 -27.34 -14.69
CA VAL A 597 7.13 -27.29 -13.41
C VAL A 597 6.58 -28.24 -12.35
N SER A 598 5.32 -28.67 -12.49
CA SER A 598 4.69 -29.62 -11.57
C SER A 598 4.63 -31.05 -12.11
N HIS A 599 5.20 -31.29 -13.31
CA HIS A 599 5.20 -32.60 -13.94
C HIS A 599 5.87 -33.65 -13.03
N GLY A 600 5.26 -34.83 -12.91
CA GLY A 600 5.76 -35.91 -12.05
C GLY A 600 5.67 -35.69 -10.54
N MET A 601 5.29 -34.50 -10.07
CA MET A 601 5.14 -34.23 -8.63
C MET A 601 3.82 -34.78 -8.08
N PRO A 602 3.83 -35.46 -6.90
CA PRO A 602 2.62 -36.03 -6.31
C PRO A 602 1.64 -34.98 -5.76
N ALA A 603 2.12 -33.79 -5.41
CA ALA A 603 1.30 -32.65 -4.98
C ALA A 603 1.54 -31.44 -5.89
N LYS A 604 0.48 -30.76 -6.29
CA LYS A 604 0.52 -29.60 -7.20
C LYS A 604 0.46 -28.31 -6.40
N ARG A 605 1.62 -27.71 -6.11
CA ARG A 605 1.74 -26.46 -5.34
C ARG A 605 2.13 -25.29 -6.23
N LEU A 606 1.12 -24.62 -6.76
CA LEU A 606 1.30 -23.52 -7.71
C LEU A 606 1.49 -22.19 -6.97
N SER A 607 2.29 -21.28 -7.53
CA SER A 607 2.35 -19.88 -7.11
C SER A 607 2.29 -18.96 -8.32
N THR A 608 1.29 -18.10 -8.34
CA THR A 608 0.94 -17.24 -9.48
C THR A 608 1.52 -15.85 -9.27
N ALA A 609 2.28 -15.38 -10.25
CA ALA A 609 2.75 -14.00 -10.39
C ALA A 609 1.91 -13.30 -11.45
N PHE A 610 1.29 -12.17 -11.13
CA PHE A 610 0.47 -11.39 -12.07
C PHE A 610 1.29 -10.28 -12.71
N ASP A 611 0.95 -9.91 -13.95
CA ASP A 611 1.56 -8.76 -14.61
C ASP A 611 1.19 -7.46 -13.87
N SER A 612 1.96 -6.40 -14.12
CA SER A 612 1.74 -5.12 -13.44
C SER A 612 0.36 -4.53 -13.73
N VAL A 613 -0.19 -4.77 -14.92
CA VAL A 613 -1.55 -4.32 -15.29
C VAL A 613 -2.62 -4.95 -14.38
N THR A 614 -2.55 -6.27 -14.18
CA THR A 614 -3.45 -7.01 -13.27
C THR A 614 -3.19 -6.63 -11.81
N LEU A 615 -1.92 -6.45 -11.40
CA LEU A 615 -1.56 -6.05 -10.03
C LEU A 615 -2.22 -4.72 -9.61
N TYR A 616 -2.44 -3.83 -10.58
CA TYR A 616 -3.09 -2.53 -10.38
C TYR A 616 -4.59 -2.52 -10.75
N GLY A 617 -5.19 -3.68 -10.97
CA GLY A 617 -6.63 -3.82 -11.18
C GLY A 617 -7.13 -3.13 -12.46
N ARG A 618 -6.30 -3.14 -13.51
CA ARG A 618 -6.63 -2.56 -14.82
C ARG A 618 -6.82 -3.64 -15.86
N ASP A 619 -7.64 -3.34 -16.86
CA ASP A 619 -7.75 -4.15 -18.06
C ASP A 619 -6.60 -3.82 -19.04
N PRO A 620 -6.14 -4.78 -19.85
CA PRO A 620 -5.18 -4.51 -20.91
C PRO A 620 -5.72 -3.47 -21.91
N ASN A 621 -4.84 -2.58 -22.39
CA ASN A 621 -5.21 -1.49 -23.28
C ASN A 621 -4.16 -1.30 -24.39
N ARG A 622 -4.55 -0.69 -25.51
CA ARG A 622 -3.65 -0.36 -26.63
C ARG A 622 -2.75 0.85 -26.36
N ARG A 623 -3.04 1.66 -25.34
CA ARG A 623 -2.19 2.79 -24.95
C ARG A 623 -0.77 2.25 -24.64
N PRO A 624 0.30 2.82 -25.23
CA PRO A 624 1.63 2.19 -25.20
C PRO A 624 2.18 1.89 -23.80
N ASP A 625 1.94 2.79 -22.85
CA ASP A 625 2.37 2.65 -21.46
C ASP A 625 1.65 1.55 -20.67
N ILE A 626 0.49 1.08 -21.16
CA ILE A 626 -0.21 -0.12 -20.67
C ILE A 626 0.20 -1.34 -21.52
N TYR A 627 0.11 -1.23 -22.85
CA TYR A 627 0.33 -2.34 -23.78
C TYR A 627 1.71 -2.98 -23.61
N GLY A 628 2.76 -2.17 -23.48
CA GLY A 628 4.13 -2.65 -23.27
C GLY A 628 4.34 -3.38 -21.94
N LYS A 629 3.35 -3.37 -21.03
CA LYS A 629 3.41 -4.04 -19.72
C LYS A 629 2.53 -5.30 -19.64
N VAL A 630 1.60 -5.49 -20.58
CA VAL A 630 0.67 -6.64 -20.58
C VAL A 630 1.46 -7.95 -20.73
N GLY A 631 1.32 -8.84 -19.75
CA GLY A 631 1.98 -10.15 -19.70
C GLY A 631 3.50 -10.10 -19.43
N ASN A 632 4.06 -8.92 -19.16
CA ASN A 632 5.44 -8.77 -18.71
C ASN A 632 5.52 -8.92 -17.19
N SER A 633 6.59 -9.58 -16.71
CA SER A 633 6.85 -9.80 -15.28
C SER A 633 5.76 -10.61 -14.53
N GLY A 634 4.77 -11.17 -15.25
CA GLY A 634 3.68 -11.95 -14.70
C GLY A 634 2.63 -12.33 -15.74
N VAL A 635 1.60 -13.06 -15.32
CA VAL A 635 0.46 -13.42 -16.17
C VAL A 635 -0.59 -12.32 -16.22
N SER A 636 -1.12 -12.03 -17.40
CA SER A 636 -2.25 -11.09 -17.56
C SER A 636 -3.59 -11.80 -17.33
N VAL A 637 -4.38 -11.34 -16.35
CA VAL A 637 -5.68 -11.92 -15.98
C VAL A 637 -6.67 -10.80 -15.72
N CYS A 638 -7.63 -10.61 -16.63
CA CYS A 638 -8.65 -9.56 -16.52
C CYS A 638 -10.08 -10.10 -16.41
N SER A 639 -10.26 -11.43 -16.52
CA SER A 639 -11.58 -12.05 -16.51
C SER A 639 -11.63 -13.39 -15.79
N VAL A 640 -12.84 -13.88 -15.50
CA VAL A 640 -13.06 -15.23 -14.96
C VAL A 640 -12.58 -16.30 -15.95
N ASP A 641 -12.78 -16.10 -17.26
CA ASP A 641 -12.32 -17.05 -18.28
C ASP A 641 -10.79 -17.12 -18.35
N ASP A 642 -10.07 -16.02 -18.10
CA ASP A 642 -8.61 -16.03 -17.96
C ASP A 642 -8.19 -16.88 -16.75
N ALA A 643 -8.86 -16.76 -15.61
CA ALA A 643 -8.60 -17.62 -14.44
C ALA A 643 -8.90 -19.10 -14.73
N LYS A 644 -9.98 -19.41 -15.46
CA LYS A 644 -10.30 -20.77 -15.91
C LYS A 644 -9.19 -21.35 -16.77
N LYS A 645 -8.73 -20.61 -17.79
CA LYS A 645 -7.61 -21.01 -18.66
C LYS A 645 -6.33 -21.23 -17.87
N LEU A 646 -6.00 -20.28 -16.98
CA LEU A 646 -4.79 -20.30 -16.16
C LEU A 646 -4.68 -21.58 -15.32
N TYR A 647 -5.77 -22.01 -14.71
CA TYR A 647 -5.80 -23.16 -13.82
C TYR A 647 -6.40 -24.44 -14.43
N SER A 648 -6.72 -24.43 -15.72
CA SER A 648 -7.24 -25.59 -16.43
C SER A 648 -6.27 -26.79 -16.37
N GLY A 649 -6.83 -27.99 -16.26
CA GLY A 649 -6.07 -29.23 -16.09
C GLY A 649 -5.60 -29.51 -14.66
N PHE A 650 -5.79 -28.58 -13.71
CA PHE A 650 -5.56 -28.80 -12.28
C PHE A 650 -6.91 -28.81 -11.55
N ASP A 651 -7.25 -29.90 -10.86
CA ASP A 651 -8.44 -29.90 -9.99
C ASP A 651 -8.15 -29.04 -8.75
N LEU A 652 -8.78 -27.86 -8.69
CA LEU A 652 -8.58 -26.87 -7.63
C LEU A 652 -9.15 -27.29 -6.27
N CYS A 653 -10.00 -28.31 -6.26
CA CYS A 653 -10.61 -28.88 -5.06
C CYS A 653 -9.95 -30.22 -4.65
N ASP A 654 -8.92 -30.66 -5.38
CA ASP A 654 -8.16 -31.86 -5.01
C ASP A 654 -7.33 -31.62 -3.73
N PRO A 655 -7.31 -32.57 -2.78
CA PRO A 655 -6.58 -32.43 -1.52
C PRO A 655 -5.06 -32.40 -1.69
N THR A 656 -4.50 -32.59 -2.88
CA THR A 656 -3.06 -32.48 -3.16
C THR A 656 -2.72 -31.28 -4.05
N THR A 657 -3.72 -30.50 -4.46
CA THR A 657 -3.55 -29.24 -5.20
C THR A 657 -3.67 -28.05 -4.26
N SER A 658 -2.80 -27.05 -4.39
CA SER A 658 -2.98 -25.76 -3.73
C SER A 658 -2.39 -24.62 -4.53
N VAL A 659 -3.12 -23.51 -4.64
CA VAL A 659 -2.72 -22.35 -5.44
C VAL A 659 -2.44 -21.17 -4.52
N SER A 660 -1.25 -20.57 -4.66
CA SER A 660 -0.91 -19.29 -4.07
C SER A 660 -1.01 -18.20 -5.13
N MET A 661 -1.62 -17.06 -4.80
CA MET A 661 -1.78 -15.91 -5.69
C MET A 661 -1.16 -14.67 -5.05
N THR A 662 -0.09 -14.16 -5.66
CA THR A 662 0.60 -12.95 -5.19
C THR A 662 -0.07 -11.72 -5.77
N ILE A 663 -1.15 -11.29 -5.13
CA ILE A 663 -1.99 -10.15 -5.52
C ILE A 663 -2.41 -9.38 -4.26
N ASN A 664 -2.46 -8.04 -4.33
CA ASN A 664 -2.75 -7.19 -3.16
C ASN A 664 -3.93 -6.23 -3.44
N GLY A 665 -3.72 -5.11 -4.13
CA GLY A 665 -4.76 -4.09 -4.37
C GLY A 665 -6.11 -4.65 -4.84
N PRO A 666 -6.17 -5.38 -5.98
CA PRO A 666 -7.39 -6.01 -6.48
C PRO A 666 -7.57 -7.45 -5.99
N ALA A 667 -6.94 -7.85 -4.88
CA ALA A 667 -6.98 -9.23 -4.38
C ALA A 667 -8.40 -9.80 -4.18
N PRO A 668 -9.39 -9.06 -3.64
CA PRO A 668 -10.75 -9.57 -3.53
C PRO A 668 -11.39 -9.93 -4.89
N ILE A 669 -11.07 -9.16 -5.94
CA ILE A 669 -11.60 -9.36 -7.30
C ILE A 669 -10.95 -10.60 -7.92
N VAL A 670 -9.62 -10.70 -7.88
CA VAL A 670 -8.89 -11.85 -8.43
C VAL A 670 -9.20 -13.14 -7.65
N LEU A 671 -9.39 -13.05 -6.33
CA LEU A 671 -9.87 -14.17 -5.51
C LEU A 671 -11.27 -14.62 -5.96
N ALA A 672 -12.18 -13.68 -6.26
CA ALA A 672 -13.49 -14.03 -6.80
C ALA A 672 -13.38 -14.75 -8.15
N PHE A 673 -12.47 -14.35 -9.04
CA PHE A 673 -12.22 -15.08 -10.30
C PHE A 673 -11.76 -16.51 -10.03
N PHE A 674 -10.80 -16.69 -9.11
CA PHE A 674 -10.31 -18.01 -8.73
C PHE A 674 -11.39 -18.91 -8.11
N LEU A 675 -12.18 -18.39 -7.18
CA LEU A 675 -13.26 -19.16 -6.53
C LEU A 675 -14.38 -19.53 -7.52
N ASN A 676 -14.68 -18.67 -8.50
CA ASN A 676 -15.59 -19.01 -9.60
C ASN A 676 -14.99 -20.06 -10.53
N ALA A 677 -13.71 -19.99 -10.87
CA ALA A 677 -13.04 -21.03 -11.65
C ALA A 677 -13.08 -22.41 -10.94
N ALA A 678 -12.85 -22.46 -9.62
CA ALA A 678 -12.98 -23.70 -8.85
C ALA A 678 -14.43 -24.22 -8.79
N THR A 679 -15.40 -23.31 -8.65
CA THR A 679 -16.83 -23.64 -8.69
C THR A 679 -17.24 -24.21 -10.04
N ASP A 680 -16.78 -23.59 -11.13
CA ASP A 680 -17.09 -24.02 -12.49
C ASP A 680 -16.40 -25.35 -12.84
N GLN A 681 -15.21 -25.66 -12.28
CA GLN A 681 -14.62 -27.00 -12.39
C GLN A 681 -15.49 -28.08 -11.73
N ARG A 682 -16.06 -27.83 -10.55
CA ARG A 682 -17.01 -28.76 -9.90
C ARG A 682 -18.31 -28.89 -10.70
N CYS A 683 -18.80 -27.79 -11.28
CA CYS A 683 -19.96 -27.83 -12.18
C CYS A 683 -19.66 -28.64 -13.45
N GLU A 684 -18.50 -28.45 -14.06
CA GLU A 684 -18.05 -29.20 -15.25
C GLU A 684 -17.97 -30.71 -14.97
N GLN A 685 -17.42 -31.12 -13.83
CA GLN A 685 -17.38 -32.53 -13.43
C GLN A 685 -18.80 -33.11 -13.32
N TYR A 686 -19.71 -32.42 -12.62
CA TYR A 686 -21.11 -32.84 -12.51
C TYR A 686 -21.82 -32.89 -13.87
N ILE A 687 -21.60 -31.90 -14.74
CA ILE A 687 -22.17 -31.86 -16.09
C ILE A 687 -21.74 -33.09 -16.90
N ARG A 688 -20.45 -33.45 -16.86
CA ARG A 688 -19.92 -34.65 -17.54
C ARG A 688 -20.47 -35.94 -16.94
N GLU A 689 -20.58 -36.03 -15.61
CA GLU A 689 -21.15 -37.20 -14.93
C GLU A 689 -22.63 -37.42 -15.28
N GLN A 690 -23.39 -36.33 -15.51
CA GLN A 690 -24.81 -36.38 -15.85
C GLN A 690 -25.10 -36.33 -17.36
N GLY A 691 -24.09 -36.20 -18.23
CA GLY A 691 -24.27 -36.12 -19.68
C GLY A 691 -25.00 -34.84 -20.15
N LEU A 692 -24.74 -33.70 -19.50
CA LEU A 692 -25.44 -32.43 -19.73
C LEU A 692 -24.70 -31.46 -20.68
N GLU A 693 -23.70 -31.92 -21.42
CA GLU A 693 -22.87 -31.07 -22.29
C GLU A 693 -23.68 -30.35 -23.37
N ASN A 694 -24.77 -30.96 -23.84
CA ASN A 694 -25.69 -30.32 -24.79
C ASN A 694 -26.36 -29.05 -24.21
N GLN A 695 -26.53 -28.96 -22.89
CA GLN A 695 -27.06 -27.77 -22.24
C GLN A 695 -26.03 -26.64 -22.25
N VAL A 696 -24.75 -26.97 -22.02
CA VAL A 696 -23.64 -26.01 -22.14
C VAL A 696 -23.59 -25.46 -23.57
N GLU A 697 -23.64 -26.34 -24.57
CA GLU A 697 -23.61 -25.94 -25.98
C GLU A 697 -24.77 -25.01 -26.35
N LYS A 698 -25.97 -25.26 -25.81
CA LYS A 698 -27.14 -24.39 -26.00
C LYS A 698 -26.90 -22.98 -25.42
N VAL A 699 -26.32 -22.89 -24.23
CA VAL A 699 -26.00 -21.59 -23.59
C VAL A 699 -24.92 -20.85 -24.38
N LEU A 700 -23.84 -21.53 -24.76
CA LEU A 700 -22.74 -20.93 -25.52
C LEU A 700 -23.21 -20.42 -26.88
N ARG A 701 -24.00 -21.21 -27.61
CA ARG A 701 -24.58 -20.79 -28.88
C ARG A 701 -25.43 -19.53 -28.73
N ALA A 702 -26.32 -19.48 -27.74
CA ALA A 702 -27.18 -18.32 -27.51
C ALA A 702 -26.41 -17.06 -27.08
N LYS A 703 -25.31 -17.23 -26.33
CA LYS A 703 -24.52 -16.12 -25.79
C LYS A 703 -23.53 -15.54 -26.79
N TRP A 704 -23.00 -16.38 -27.69
CA TRP A 704 -21.91 -16.02 -28.60
C TRP A 704 -22.32 -16.16 -30.07
N ASP A 705 -22.59 -17.37 -30.54
CA ASP A 705 -22.79 -17.65 -31.97
C ASP A 705 -24.01 -16.96 -32.57
N ASP A 706 -25.16 -17.04 -31.89
CA ASP A 706 -26.41 -16.42 -32.34
C ASP A 706 -26.31 -14.88 -32.33
N LYS A 707 -25.29 -14.32 -31.67
CA LYS A 707 -24.94 -12.89 -31.69
C LYS A 707 -23.79 -12.55 -32.65
N GLY A 708 -23.25 -13.52 -33.38
CA GLY A 708 -22.11 -13.34 -34.28
C GLY A 708 -20.79 -13.02 -33.57
N MET A 709 -20.66 -13.37 -32.29
CA MET A 709 -19.46 -13.13 -31.49
C MET A 709 -18.59 -14.40 -31.39
N PRO A 710 -17.26 -14.28 -31.41
CA PRO A 710 -16.37 -15.43 -31.22
C PRO A 710 -16.48 -15.96 -29.79
N ARG A 711 -16.59 -17.28 -29.62
CA ARG A 711 -16.55 -17.93 -28.30
C ARG A 711 -15.14 -17.80 -27.68
N PRO A 712 -15.04 -17.61 -26.35
CA PRO A 712 -13.79 -17.81 -25.63
C PRO A 712 -13.28 -19.24 -25.82
N LYS A 713 -11.99 -19.38 -26.06
CA LYS A 713 -11.32 -20.69 -26.21
C LYS A 713 -9.93 -20.65 -25.60
N TYR A 714 -9.38 -21.82 -25.28
CA TYR A 714 -7.97 -21.97 -24.95
C TYR A 714 -7.14 -21.80 -26.24
N GLU A 715 -6.20 -20.87 -26.23
CA GLU A 715 -5.33 -20.63 -27.39
C GLU A 715 -4.08 -21.53 -27.40
N GLY A 716 -3.89 -22.26 -28.49
CA GLY A 716 -2.76 -23.17 -28.69
C GLY A 716 -3.06 -24.62 -28.28
N ASN A 717 -2.00 -25.43 -28.19
CA ASN A 717 -2.10 -26.84 -27.82
C ASN A 717 -2.13 -27.01 -26.30
N LEU A 718 -2.95 -27.96 -25.81
CA LEU A 718 -2.94 -28.33 -24.40
C LEU A 718 -1.56 -28.89 -24.00
N PRO A 719 -1.00 -28.49 -22.85
CA PRO A 719 0.29 -28.97 -22.38
C PRO A 719 0.21 -30.43 -21.95
N GLU A 720 1.37 -31.08 -21.88
CA GLU A 720 1.48 -32.46 -21.40
C GLU A 720 0.96 -32.60 -19.96
N GLY A 721 0.11 -33.61 -19.71
CA GLY A 721 -0.54 -33.83 -18.42
C GLY A 721 -1.87 -33.08 -18.23
N HIS A 722 -2.28 -32.22 -19.17
CA HIS A 722 -3.57 -31.53 -19.14
C HIS A 722 -4.71 -32.46 -19.56
N ASN A 723 -5.77 -32.55 -18.74
CA ASN A 723 -6.90 -33.47 -18.92
C ASN A 723 -8.19 -32.80 -19.44
N GLY A 724 -8.12 -31.54 -19.88
CA GLY A 724 -9.25 -30.77 -20.36
C GLY A 724 -10.21 -30.24 -19.29
N LEU A 725 -9.93 -30.46 -18.00
CA LEU A 725 -10.76 -29.91 -16.90
C LEU A 725 -10.69 -28.38 -16.86
N GLY A 726 -11.85 -27.73 -16.68
CA GLY A 726 -11.98 -26.28 -16.53
C GLY A 726 -12.14 -25.53 -17.86
N LEU A 727 -12.27 -26.25 -18.97
CA LEU A 727 -12.43 -25.67 -20.31
C LEU A 727 -13.85 -25.78 -20.86
N LEU A 728 -14.71 -26.64 -20.29
CA LEU A 728 -16.07 -26.86 -20.82
C LEU A 728 -16.95 -25.61 -20.69
N LEU A 729 -16.78 -24.88 -19.59
CA LEU A 729 -17.55 -23.67 -19.27
C LEU A 729 -16.83 -22.37 -19.66
N LEU A 730 -15.91 -22.37 -20.63
CA LEU A 730 -15.34 -21.12 -21.13
C LEU A 730 -16.43 -20.29 -21.84
N GLY A 731 -16.63 -19.04 -21.42
CA GLY A 731 -17.65 -18.14 -21.95
C GLY A 731 -19.04 -18.26 -21.31
N CYS A 732 -19.22 -19.11 -20.31
CA CYS A 732 -20.44 -19.19 -19.49
C CYS A 732 -20.11 -19.59 -18.04
N THR A 733 -21.08 -19.61 -17.13
CA THR A 733 -20.89 -20.03 -15.74
C THR A 733 -21.82 -21.20 -15.39
N GLY A 734 -21.47 -21.95 -14.33
CA GLY A 734 -22.24 -23.13 -13.93
C GLY A 734 -23.72 -22.84 -13.62
N ASP A 735 -24.05 -21.65 -13.13
CA ASP A 735 -25.42 -21.22 -12.83
C ASP A 735 -26.25 -20.85 -14.07
N GLU A 736 -25.60 -20.59 -15.21
CA GLU A 736 -26.29 -20.41 -16.49
C GLU A 736 -26.72 -21.76 -17.11
N VAL A 737 -26.08 -22.86 -16.69
CA VAL A 737 -26.30 -24.21 -17.24
C VAL A 737 -27.14 -25.06 -16.30
N LEU A 738 -26.82 -25.05 -15.01
CA LEU A 738 -27.38 -25.96 -14.01
C LEU A 738 -28.56 -25.33 -13.26
N PRO A 739 -29.52 -26.15 -12.77
CA PRO A 739 -30.53 -25.69 -11.83
C PRO A 739 -29.92 -25.01 -10.59
N ASN A 740 -30.61 -24.01 -10.05
CA ASN A 740 -30.07 -23.13 -9.01
C ASN A 740 -29.70 -23.87 -7.71
N ASP A 741 -30.47 -24.87 -7.33
CA ASP A 741 -30.23 -25.73 -6.16
C ASP A 741 -28.98 -26.59 -6.35
N VAL A 742 -28.79 -27.17 -7.53
CA VAL A 742 -27.61 -27.95 -7.90
C VAL A 742 -26.37 -27.06 -7.89
N TYR A 743 -26.40 -25.91 -8.56
CA TYR A 743 -25.29 -24.95 -8.58
C TYR A 743 -24.89 -24.51 -7.17
N LYS A 744 -25.87 -24.11 -6.33
CA LYS A 744 -25.60 -23.67 -4.94
C LYS A 744 -24.91 -24.76 -4.12
N ARG A 745 -25.32 -26.03 -4.28
CA ARG A 745 -24.69 -27.17 -3.62
C ARG A 745 -23.24 -27.36 -4.09
N LEU A 746 -23.00 -27.39 -5.41
CA LEU A 746 -21.66 -27.57 -5.97
C LEU A 746 -20.72 -26.41 -5.62
N LYS A 747 -21.24 -25.18 -5.59
CA LYS A 747 -20.51 -24.00 -5.11
C LYS A 747 -20.10 -24.15 -3.65
N ALA A 748 -21.01 -24.58 -2.77
CA ALA A 748 -20.68 -24.81 -1.36
C ALA A 748 -19.61 -25.92 -1.19
N GLU A 749 -19.72 -26.99 -1.97
CA GLU A 749 -18.73 -28.07 -2.00
C GLU A 749 -17.35 -27.54 -2.44
N ALA A 750 -17.29 -26.80 -3.55
CA ALA A 750 -16.05 -26.20 -4.06
C ALA A 750 -15.40 -25.27 -3.02
N LEU A 751 -16.17 -24.33 -2.45
CA LEU A 751 -15.67 -23.36 -1.47
C LEU A 751 -15.16 -24.01 -0.18
N SER A 752 -15.74 -25.14 0.25
CA SER A 752 -15.28 -25.86 1.45
C SER A 752 -14.01 -26.69 1.21
N GLN A 753 -13.76 -27.10 -0.04
CA GLN A 753 -12.65 -27.99 -0.41
C GLN A 753 -11.44 -27.25 -0.97
N VAL A 754 -11.64 -26.11 -1.64
CA VAL A 754 -10.58 -25.36 -2.31
C VAL A 754 -9.42 -25.03 -1.37
N ARG A 755 -8.19 -25.24 -1.86
CA ARG A 755 -6.96 -25.03 -1.10
C ARG A 755 -6.10 -23.94 -1.73
N GLY A 756 -5.64 -22.99 -0.92
CA GLY A 756 -4.76 -21.96 -1.44
C GLY A 756 -4.51 -20.81 -0.51
N THR A 757 -3.85 -19.79 -1.05
CA THR A 757 -3.50 -18.56 -0.35
C THR A 757 -3.66 -17.40 -1.31
N VAL A 758 -4.33 -16.34 -0.88
CA VAL A 758 -4.20 -15.02 -1.49
C VAL A 758 -3.28 -14.18 -0.60
N GLN A 759 -2.39 -13.39 -1.20
CA GLN A 759 -1.44 -12.61 -0.42
C GLN A 759 -2.13 -11.46 0.34
N ALA A 760 -2.75 -10.53 -0.38
CA ALA A 760 -3.74 -9.58 0.12
C ALA A 760 -3.39 -8.83 1.41
N ASP A 761 -2.10 -8.60 1.67
CA ASP A 761 -1.66 -7.86 2.85
C ASP A 761 -1.54 -6.37 2.49
N ILE A 762 -2.59 -5.61 2.77
CA ILE A 762 -2.71 -4.18 2.47
C ILE A 762 -1.76 -3.33 3.32
N LEU A 763 -1.46 -3.74 4.56
CA LEU A 763 -0.62 -2.96 5.46
C LEU A 763 0.83 -2.87 4.98
N LYS A 764 1.36 -3.93 4.35
CA LYS A 764 2.70 -3.85 3.72
C LYS A 764 2.71 -3.02 2.42
N GLU A 765 1.56 -2.82 1.77
CA GLU A 765 1.49 -2.04 0.53
C GLU A 765 1.81 -0.59 0.81
N ASP A 766 1.21 -0.02 1.86
CA ASP A 766 1.49 1.34 2.31
C ASP A 766 2.92 1.49 2.87
N GLN A 767 3.47 0.43 3.47
CA GLN A 767 4.80 0.46 4.10
C GLN A 767 5.95 0.31 3.11
N ALA A 768 5.78 -0.46 2.03
CA ALA A 768 6.90 -0.88 1.19
C ALA A 768 6.58 -1.19 -0.28
N GLN A 769 5.49 -1.91 -0.57
CA GLN A 769 5.28 -2.47 -1.92
C GLN A 769 4.58 -1.53 -2.90
N ASN A 770 3.81 -0.55 -2.40
CA ASN A 770 3.22 0.53 -3.20
C ASN A 770 2.29 0.05 -4.35
N THR A 771 1.59 -1.07 -4.20
CA THR A 771 0.55 -1.56 -5.15
C THR A 771 -0.88 -1.37 -4.63
N CYS A 772 -1.07 -0.50 -3.62
CA CYS A 772 -2.40 -0.17 -3.14
C CYS A 772 -3.12 0.77 -4.12
N ILE A 773 -4.24 0.32 -4.69
CA ILE A 773 -5.04 1.09 -5.67
C ILE A 773 -6.29 1.75 -5.06
N PHE A 774 -6.58 1.40 -3.80
CA PHE A 774 -7.68 1.98 -3.02
C PHE A 774 -7.10 2.68 -1.79
N SER A 775 -7.92 3.46 -1.08
CA SER A 775 -7.53 3.92 0.26
C SER A 775 -7.31 2.72 1.17
N THR A 776 -6.30 2.80 2.05
CA THR A 776 -5.96 1.73 3.00
C THR A 776 -7.17 1.28 3.82
N GLU A 777 -8.00 2.22 4.26
CA GLU A 777 -9.22 1.93 5.03
C GLU A 777 -10.25 1.12 4.22
N PHE A 778 -10.47 1.49 2.95
CA PHE A 778 -11.39 0.76 2.08
C PHE A 778 -10.87 -0.63 1.74
N ALA A 779 -9.57 -0.76 1.44
CA ALA A 779 -8.94 -2.04 1.16
C ALA A 779 -8.99 -2.98 2.38
N LEU A 780 -8.72 -2.48 3.59
CA LEU A 780 -8.89 -3.26 4.83
C LEU A 780 -10.35 -3.69 5.06
N ARG A 781 -11.32 -2.82 4.75
CA ARG A 781 -12.74 -3.17 4.79
C ARG A 781 -13.06 -4.36 3.89
N LEU A 782 -12.62 -4.31 2.63
CA LEU A 782 -12.81 -5.43 1.70
C LEU A 782 -12.17 -6.72 2.21
N MET A 783 -10.97 -6.65 2.81
CA MET A 783 -10.31 -7.82 3.41
C MET A 783 -11.10 -8.40 4.58
N GLY A 784 -11.69 -7.55 5.43
CA GLY A 784 -12.61 -7.99 6.47
C GLY A 784 -13.87 -8.65 5.90
N ASP A 785 -14.44 -8.12 4.81
CA ASP A 785 -15.63 -8.70 4.16
C ASP A 785 -15.31 -10.10 3.57
N VAL A 786 -14.12 -10.27 2.99
CA VAL A 786 -13.62 -11.58 2.52
C VAL A 786 -13.52 -12.57 3.68
N GLN A 787 -12.91 -12.16 4.80
CA GLN A 787 -12.74 -13.02 5.97
C GLN A 787 -14.08 -13.38 6.62
N GLU A 788 -15.02 -12.44 6.71
CA GLU A 788 -16.38 -12.69 7.20
C GLU A 788 -17.10 -13.73 6.32
N SER A 789 -17.07 -13.53 5.00
CA SER A 789 -17.64 -14.48 4.05
C SER A 789 -16.97 -15.86 4.13
N PHE A 790 -15.67 -15.94 4.43
CA PHE A 790 -14.99 -17.22 4.63
C PHE A 790 -15.53 -17.96 5.85
N ILE A 791 -15.80 -17.25 6.94
CA ILE A 791 -16.39 -17.83 8.16
C ILE A 791 -17.81 -18.32 7.86
N GLU A 792 -18.67 -17.47 7.30
CA GLU A 792 -20.07 -17.78 6.99
C GLU A 792 -20.19 -18.99 6.05
N ARG A 793 -19.30 -19.09 5.06
CA ARG A 793 -19.32 -20.14 4.04
C ARG A 793 -18.43 -21.33 4.36
N SER A 794 -17.83 -21.39 5.56
CA SER A 794 -16.93 -22.46 5.99
C SER A 794 -15.75 -22.72 5.04
N VAL A 795 -15.15 -21.65 4.50
CA VAL A 795 -13.91 -21.71 3.71
C VAL A 795 -12.72 -21.85 4.67
N ARG A 796 -12.36 -23.10 4.97
CA ARG A 796 -11.35 -23.42 6.01
C ARG A 796 -9.97 -23.80 5.48
N ASN A 797 -9.86 -24.07 4.18
CA ASN A 797 -8.59 -24.53 3.58
C ASN A 797 -7.92 -23.46 2.71
N PHE A 798 -8.44 -22.23 2.74
CA PHE A 798 -7.91 -21.09 2.00
C PHE A 798 -7.49 -19.98 2.96
N TYR A 799 -6.23 -19.55 2.84
CA TYR A 799 -5.69 -18.44 3.62
C TYR A 799 -6.12 -17.12 2.96
N SER A 800 -6.91 -16.32 3.68
CA SER A 800 -7.46 -15.03 3.22
C SER A 800 -6.40 -13.92 3.17
N VAL A 801 -5.32 -14.07 3.94
CA VAL A 801 -4.21 -13.11 3.98
C VAL A 801 -2.89 -13.85 4.26
N SER A 802 -1.84 -13.42 3.58
CA SER A 802 -0.45 -13.82 3.83
C SER A 802 0.36 -12.59 4.23
N ILE A 803 0.46 -12.40 5.54
CA ILE A 803 1.10 -11.25 6.20
C ILE A 803 2.60 -11.28 5.87
N SER A 804 3.09 -10.27 5.15
CA SER A 804 4.34 -10.39 4.41
C SER A 804 5.38 -9.34 4.80
N GLY A 805 6.51 -9.82 5.30
CA GLY A 805 7.74 -9.05 5.49
C GLY A 805 8.67 -9.02 4.29
N TYR A 806 8.51 -9.91 3.30
CA TYR A 806 9.44 -10.02 2.18
C TYR A 806 9.70 -8.66 1.50
N HIS A 807 8.64 -7.98 1.08
CA HIS A 807 8.70 -6.69 0.38
C HIS A 807 9.25 -5.55 1.25
N ILE A 808 8.98 -5.59 2.56
CA ILE A 808 9.56 -4.64 3.53
C ILE A 808 11.08 -4.80 3.57
N ALA A 809 11.58 -6.03 3.54
CA ALA A 809 13.02 -6.31 3.50
C ALA A 809 13.66 -5.87 2.17
N GLU A 810 13.04 -6.19 1.04
CA GLU A 810 13.54 -5.81 -0.29
C GLU A 810 13.54 -4.28 -0.49
N ALA A 811 12.66 -3.55 0.19
CA ALA A 811 12.70 -2.08 0.25
C ALA A 811 13.88 -1.52 1.08
N GLY A 812 14.68 -2.37 1.73
CA GLY A 812 15.89 -2.03 2.47
C GLY A 812 15.80 -2.20 3.99
N ALA A 813 14.72 -2.79 4.52
CA ALA A 813 14.61 -3.05 5.95
C ALA A 813 15.52 -4.21 6.40
N ASN A 814 16.24 -4.00 7.51
CA ASN A 814 17.02 -5.06 8.15
C ASN A 814 16.10 -6.17 8.73
N PRO A 815 16.63 -7.38 9.05
CA PRO A 815 15.83 -8.51 9.53
C PRO A 815 14.97 -8.21 10.77
N ILE A 816 15.46 -7.37 11.69
CA ILE A 816 14.72 -7.00 12.91
C ILE A 816 13.50 -6.15 12.55
N THR A 817 13.69 -5.14 11.71
CA THR A 817 12.63 -4.23 11.26
C THR A 817 11.58 -4.99 10.47
N GLN A 818 12.02 -5.87 9.56
CA GLN A 818 11.14 -6.77 8.83
C GLN A 818 10.26 -7.58 9.77
N LEU A 819 10.87 -8.29 10.73
CA LEU A 819 10.14 -9.15 11.66
C LEU A 819 9.14 -8.35 12.50
N ALA A 820 9.58 -7.21 13.04
CA ALA A 820 8.76 -6.36 13.90
C ALA A 820 7.53 -5.81 13.15
N PHE A 821 7.71 -5.24 11.96
CA PHE A 821 6.60 -4.69 11.17
C PHE A 821 5.65 -5.79 10.68
N THR A 822 6.18 -6.93 10.26
CA THR A 822 5.34 -8.05 9.80
C THR A 822 4.44 -8.59 10.93
N LEU A 823 5.00 -8.77 12.14
CA LEU A 823 4.20 -9.20 13.28
C LEU A 823 3.21 -8.12 13.73
N ALA A 824 3.61 -6.85 13.70
CA ALA A 824 2.72 -5.73 14.01
C ALA A 824 1.53 -5.68 13.04
N ASN A 825 1.76 -5.86 11.73
CA ASN A 825 0.71 -5.98 10.73
C ASN A 825 -0.21 -7.17 11.02
N GLY A 826 0.37 -8.33 11.35
CA GLY A 826 -0.40 -9.52 11.73
C GLY A 826 -1.31 -9.29 12.94
N PHE A 827 -0.79 -8.65 14.00
CA PHE A 827 -1.61 -8.28 15.17
C PHE A 827 -2.64 -7.20 14.84
N THR A 828 -2.36 -6.31 13.90
CA THR A 828 -3.35 -5.32 13.41
C THR A 828 -4.54 -6.01 12.76
N TYR A 829 -4.33 -7.02 11.91
CA TYR A 829 -5.43 -7.81 11.35
C TYR A 829 -6.23 -8.55 12.44
N VAL A 830 -5.55 -9.09 13.45
CA VAL A 830 -6.22 -9.74 14.59
C VAL A 830 -7.13 -8.76 15.33
N GLU A 831 -6.62 -7.59 15.70
CA GLU A 831 -7.43 -6.54 16.35
C GLU A 831 -8.58 -6.06 15.47
N TYR A 832 -8.36 -5.93 14.16
CA TYR A 832 -9.38 -5.51 13.21
C TYR A 832 -10.51 -6.55 13.06
N TYR A 833 -10.17 -7.84 12.92
CA TYR A 833 -11.20 -8.88 12.82
C TYR A 833 -11.95 -9.06 14.16
N LEU A 834 -11.28 -8.90 15.29
CA LEU A 834 -11.92 -8.85 16.61
C LEU A 834 -12.85 -7.63 16.75
N SER A 835 -12.47 -6.46 16.23
CA SER A 835 -13.32 -5.26 16.28
C SER A 835 -14.58 -5.38 15.44
N ARG A 836 -14.55 -6.23 14.41
CA ARG A 836 -15.72 -6.67 13.62
C ARG A 836 -16.57 -7.76 14.28
N GLY A 837 -16.18 -8.25 15.46
CA GLY A 837 -16.93 -9.28 16.19
C GLY A 837 -16.65 -10.72 15.73
N MET A 838 -15.60 -10.96 14.95
CA MET A 838 -15.22 -12.30 14.52
C MET A 838 -14.52 -13.06 15.66
N ASN A 839 -14.76 -14.37 15.76
CA ASN A 839 -14.08 -15.22 16.74
C ASN A 839 -12.66 -15.58 16.26
N LEU A 840 -11.65 -15.39 17.11
CA LEU A 840 -10.24 -15.68 16.83
C LEU A 840 -10.02 -17.11 16.34
N ASP A 841 -10.71 -18.11 16.90
CA ASP A 841 -10.55 -19.51 16.51
C ASP A 841 -11.08 -19.81 15.10
N GLN A 842 -11.91 -18.92 14.54
CA GLN A 842 -12.47 -19.07 13.20
C GLN A 842 -11.58 -18.46 12.11
N PHE A 843 -10.81 -17.42 12.40
CA PHE A 843 -9.94 -16.75 11.42
C PHE A 843 -8.43 -16.93 11.69
N GLY A 844 -8.01 -17.09 12.94
CA GLY A 844 -6.61 -17.23 13.34
C GLY A 844 -5.86 -18.34 12.58
N PRO A 845 -6.45 -19.54 12.41
CA PRO A 845 -5.85 -20.61 11.59
C PRO A 845 -5.67 -20.28 10.10
N ASN A 846 -6.37 -19.26 9.59
CA ASN A 846 -6.32 -18.82 8.19
C ASN A 846 -5.31 -17.66 7.96
N LEU A 847 -4.53 -17.28 8.98
CA LEU A 847 -3.45 -16.30 8.84
C LEU A 847 -2.15 -17.00 8.43
N SER A 848 -1.60 -16.61 7.28
CA SER A 848 -0.29 -17.06 6.79
C SER A 848 0.75 -15.95 6.96
N PHE A 849 2.04 -16.32 7.01
CA PHE A 849 3.16 -15.39 7.09
C PHE A 849 4.17 -15.64 5.96
N PHE A 850 4.82 -14.57 5.49
CA PHE A 850 5.86 -14.63 4.47
C PHE A 850 7.05 -13.72 4.81
N PHE A 851 8.24 -14.29 4.98
CA PHE A 851 9.47 -13.58 5.33
C PHE A 851 10.53 -13.73 4.24
N SER A 852 11.40 -12.72 4.10
CA SER A 852 12.65 -12.81 3.34
C SER A 852 13.77 -13.37 4.23
N ASN A 853 14.73 -14.06 3.60
CA ASN A 853 15.98 -14.50 4.21
C ASN A 853 17.15 -13.92 3.43
N GLY A 854 18.02 -13.20 4.14
CA GLY A 854 19.27 -12.65 3.61
C GLY A 854 20.51 -13.25 4.29
N ILE A 855 21.59 -12.49 4.29
CA ILE A 855 22.91 -12.91 4.79
C ILE A 855 23.18 -12.50 6.25
N ASP A 856 22.45 -11.51 6.78
CA ASP A 856 22.58 -11.09 8.18
C ASP A 856 22.29 -12.26 9.15
N PRO A 857 23.07 -12.44 10.22
CA PRO A 857 22.91 -13.55 11.18
C PRO A 857 21.50 -13.74 11.74
N GLU A 858 20.73 -12.66 11.92
CA GLU A 858 19.38 -12.69 12.47
C GLU A 858 18.39 -13.46 11.58
N TYR A 859 18.64 -13.56 10.26
CA TYR A 859 17.81 -14.35 9.35
C TYR A 859 17.80 -15.85 9.71
N ALA A 860 18.87 -16.37 10.33
CA ALA A 860 18.93 -17.76 10.77
C ALA A 860 17.90 -18.11 11.87
N VAL A 861 17.34 -17.10 12.54
CA VAL A 861 16.40 -17.26 13.66
C VAL A 861 15.05 -16.57 13.46
N ILE A 862 14.86 -15.83 12.37
CA ILE A 862 13.65 -15.01 12.15
C ILE A 862 12.35 -15.82 12.33
N GLY A 863 12.28 -17.02 11.73
CA GLY A 863 11.09 -17.87 11.81
C GLY A 863 10.82 -18.44 13.20
N ARG A 864 11.85 -18.76 14.00
CA ARG A 864 11.66 -19.28 15.37
C ARG A 864 11.23 -18.18 16.33
N VAL A 865 11.75 -16.97 16.15
CA VAL A 865 11.36 -15.79 16.93
C VAL A 865 9.92 -15.40 16.59
N ALA A 866 9.55 -15.37 15.31
CA ALA A 866 8.18 -15.09 14.85
C ALA A 866 7.16 -16.03 15.50
N ARG A 867 7.39 -17.35 15.45
CA ARG A 867 6.52 -18.35 16.07
C ARG A 867 6.38 -18.15 17.57
N ARG A 868 7.50 -17.92 18.27
CA ARG A 868 7.50 -17.76 19.73
C ARG A 868 6.73 -16.51 20.17
N ILE A 869 6.93 -15.38 19.49
CA ILE A 869 6.20 -14.14 19.78
C ILE A 869 4.71 -14.35 19.51
N TRP A 870 4.36 -14.89 18.34
CA TRP A 870 2.97 -15.11 17.95
C TRP A 870 2.25 -16.06 18.92
N ALA A 871 2.85 -17.21 19.24
CA ALA A 871 2.25 -18.19 20.14
C ALA A 871 2.00 -17.61 21.55
N LYS A 872 2.99 -16.92 22.11
CA LYS A 872 2.85 -16.26 23.43
C LYS A 872 1.79 -15.17 23.38
N ALA A 873 1.79 -14.32 22.36
CA ALA A 873 0.78 -13.27 22.22
C ALA A 873 -0.64 -13.86 22.12
N MET A 874 -0.86 -14.83 21.23
CA MET A 874 -2.17 -15.48 21.07
C MET A 874 -2.67 -16.09 22.38
N ARG A 875 -1.80 -16.74 23.15
CA ARG A 875 -2.20 -17.43 24.40
C ARG A 875 -2.32 -16.51 25.61
N GLU A 876 -1.44 -15.52 25.76
CA GLU A 876 -1.43 -14.67 26.96
C GLU A 876 -2.32 -13.43 26.80
N LYS A 877 -2.43 -12.90 25.57
CA LYS A 877 -3.17 -11.65 25.32
C LYS A 877 -4.59 -11.84 24.81
N TYR A 878 -4.82 -12.86 23.98
CA TYR A 878 -6.06 -13.02 23.20
C TYR A 878 -6.93 -14.21 23.63
N LYS A 879 -6.59 -14.85 24.76
CA LYS A 879 -7.27 -16.03 25.28
C LYS A 879 -8.60 -15.73 25.95
#